data_AF-A0A970A6F5-F1
#
_entry.id   AF-A0A970A6F5-F1
#
_cell.length_a   1.000
_cell.length_b   1.000
_cell.length_c   1.000
_cell.angle_alpha   90.00
_cell.angle_beta   90.00
_cell.angle_gamma   90.00
#
_symmetry.space_group_name_H-M   'P 1'
#
loop_
_entity.id
_entity.type
_entity.pdbx_description
1 polymer ?
#
loop_
_entity_poly.entity_id
_entity_poly.type
_entity_poly.pdbx_seq_one_letter_code
_entity_poly.pdbx_strand_id
1 'polypeptide(L)'
;MKSPANLSNIGLEGALPVLAALPFVFAFSEKKIFDSPYQLVTASLATITCLISALTLFRKPVAGKFFAIIASISCYASLFIYISTNPFFALAATTILISTIFLISGFQLAFTKKRKNIRIENAKQRALWATASIPILTACHLIFDSDKTLFAPYALTSAFFIAMAFYGYWAYKSESKKHTVLLLIIFTVLILSFYTTAFTYLPYSLLFLSILMILSFPREKQLFEKKEHWWEVLINRPAHILISTFLALCMTGTFLLYLPASAKDGSIKFIDAAFTSVSAVCVTGLTTLDTSKDFTLFGQVCIILLIQLGGLGIMGIATIAMHAMGRRLSLKQEQILTSLTDTDHNDLFYYLKTILKFTFIVEGLGAIILSSLFYNKGAPFATAVWHGLFTSISAFCNAGFALQSSSLIPYQTIPLALHTVAALIILGGIAPTTTLLIPKWLSGKPVPIAARIPLVITTLLLVSGTIFIAIFEWNGALSGLSITDKIHNAWFQSATLRTAGFNSVVLSGIKASTFLIMLVLMFVGGSPGGTAGGIKTTTLGILLMTFWTNINNKRDITFQNRRINSSTVYRAVTIVTAGIIVWFTALLMLITTQEISAKDLIFETTSAIATVGLSIGATPLLDEIGKIIIIVAMFLGRIGPMTLFTLLSEEHSVSASRYPEAKISLT
;
A
#
# COMPACT_ATOMS: atom_id res chain seq x y z
N MET A 1 -13.00 -9.91 33.12
CA MET A 1 -13.79 -9.09 32.18
C MET A 1 -13.83 -9.82 30.84
N LYS A 2 -15.03 -10.08 30.31
CA LYS A 2 -15.24 -10.89 29.09
C LYS A 2 -14.70 -10.14 27.87
N SER A 3 -14.05 -10.86 26.94
CA SER A 3 -13.57 -10.28 25.68
C SER A 3 -14.74 -9.56 24.97
N PRO A 4 -14.49 -8.41 24.34
CA PRO A 4 -15.45 -7.84 23.42
C PRO A 4 -15.73 -8.93 22.37
N ALA A 5 -16.98 -9.34 22.26
CA ALA A 5 -17.37 -10.28 21.22
C ALA A 5 -16.96 -9.67 19.87
N ASN A 6 -16.24 -10.41 19.02
CA ASN A 6 -15.78 -9.99 17.68
C ASN A 6 -16.80 -9.07 16.99
N LEU A 7 -16.64 -7.75 17.12
CA LEU A 7 -17.55 -6.76 16.56
C LEU A 7 -17.59 -6.88 15.02
N SER A 8 -16.46 -7.25 14.43
CA SER A 8 -16.30 -7.52 12.99
C SER A 8 -17.26 -8.61 12.49
N ASN A 9 -17.40 -9.71 13.24
CA ASN A 9 -18.21 -10.86 12.82
C ASN A 9 -19.72 -10.55 12.89
N ILE A 10 -20.17 -9.70 13.82
CA ILE A 10 -21.59 -9.34 13.97
C ILE A 10 -22.02 -8.34 12.88
N GLY A 11 -21.12 -7.47 12.44
CA GLY A 11 -21.35 -6.58 11.29
C GLY A 11 -21.51 -7.36 9.97
N LEU A 12 -20.65 -8.35 9.75
CA LEU A 12 -20.72 -9.26 8.59
C LEU A 12 -22.06 -10.02 8.53
N GLU A 13 -22.62 -10.42 9.67
CA GLU A 13 -23.95 -11.06 9.74
C GLU A 13 -25.09 -10.18 9.21
N GLY A 14 -24.96 -8.84 9.29
CA GLY A 14 -25.95 -7.88 8.79
C GLY A 14 -25.70 -7.41 7.36
N ALA A 15 -24.44 -7.30 6.95
CA ALA A 15 -24.06 -6.89 5.59
C ALA A 15 -24.33 -7.99 4.55
N LEU A 16 -24.06 -9.25 4.90
CA LEU A 16 -24.13 -10.38 3.95
C LEU A 16 -25.51 -10.57 3.28
N PRO A 17 -26.65 -10.51 4.01
CA PRO A 17 -27.98 -10.63 3.38
C PRO A 17 -28.33 -9.48 2.43
N VAL A 18 -27.72 -8.30 2.62
CA VAL A 18 -27.93 -7.12 1.75
C VAL A 18 -27.02 -7.19 0.53
N LEU A 19 -25.74 -7.53 0.73
CA LEU A 19 -24.75 -7.67 -0.35
C LEU A 19 -25.02 -8.88 -1.25
N ALA A 20 -25.82 -9.85 -0.82
CA ALA A 20 -26.26 -10.95 -1.68
C ALA A 20 -27.11 -10.51 -2.89
N ALA A 21 -27.54 -9.25 -2.94
CA ALA A 21 -28.17 -8.64 -4.12
C ALA A 21 -27.15 -8.19 -5.20
N LEU A 22 -25.85 -8.09 -4.88
CA LEU A 22 -24.79 -7.69 -5.84
C LEU A 22 -24.88 -8.45 -7.18
N PRO A 23 -24.97 -9.80 -7.20
CA PRO A 23 -25.04 -10.55 -8.44
C PRO A 23 -26.18 -10.11 -9.33
N PHE A 24 -27.34 -9.72 -8.80
CA PHE A 24 -28.47 -9.26 -9.61
C PHE A 24 -28.26 -7.86 -10.18
N VAL A 25 -27.44 -7.04 -9.53
CA VAL A 25 -27.02 -5.72 -10.03
C VAL A 25 -26.02 -5.87 -11.18
N PHE A 26 -25.13 -6.87 -11.11
CA PHE A 26 -24.10 -7.12 -12.12
C PHE A 26 -24.54 -8.04 -13.27
N ALA A 27 -25.31 -9.08 -12.99
CA ALA A 27 -25.70 -10.14 -13.91
C ALA A 27 -26.70 -9.69 -14.99
N PHE A 28 -26.98 -8.39 -15.14
CA PHE A 28 -27.92 -7.91 -16.16
C PHE A 28 -27.39 -6.72 -16.97
N SER A 29 -26.16 -6.25 -16.72
CA SER A 29 -25.55 -5.20 -17.56
C SER A 29 -25.10 -5.73 -18.91
N GLU A 30 -24.77 -7.02 -19.03
CA GLU A 30 -24.64 -7.69 -20.33
C GLU A 30 -25.96 -8.38 -20.67
N LYS A 31 -26.64 -7.91 -21.73
CA LYS A 31 -27.84 -8.58 -22.26
C LYS A 31 -27.50 -10.03 -22.61
N LYS A 32 -28.06 -10.98 -21.83
CA LYS A 32 -28.07 -12.47 -21.96
C LYS A 32 -27.28 -13.22 -20.87
N ILE A 33 -27.74 -13.15 -19.62
CA ILE A 33 -27.06 -13.85 -18.51
C ILE A 33 -27.91 -14.97 -17.86
N PHE A 34 -29.21 -15.06 -18.16
CA PHE A 34 -30.04 -16.21 -17.74
C PHE A 34 -30.45 -17.06 -18.95
N ASP A 35 -29.47 -17.46 -19.76
CA ASP A 35 -29.74 -18.35 -20.89
C ASP A 35 -30.02 -19.80 -20.44
N SER A 36 -29.69 -20.15 -19.19
CA SER A 36 -29.97 -21.48 -18.61
C SER A 36 -31.02 -21.43 -17.48
N PRO A 37 -32.00 -22.36 -17.47
CA PRO A 37 -32.99 -22.47 -16.38
C PRO A 37 -32.34 -22.73 -15.01
N TYR A 38 -31.12 -23.28 -14.98
CA TYR A 38 -30.35 -23.50 -13.75
C TYR A 38 -29.94 -22.20 -13.04
N GLN A 39 -29.51 -21.18 -13.79
CA GLN A 39 -29.11 -19.88 -13.22
C GLN A 39 -30.31 -19.15 -12.60
N LEU A 40 -31.47 -19.22 -13.26
CA LEU A 40 -32.69 -18.58 -12.74
C LEU A 40 -33.15 -19.25 -11.43
N VAL A 41 -33.05 -20.58 -11.35
CA VAL A 41 -33.40 -21.36 -10.15
C VAL A 41 -32.44 -21.05 -9.00
N THR A 42 -31.12 -21.06 -9.23
CA THR A 42 -30.12 -20.78 -8.19
C THR A 42 -30.17 -19.33 -7.70
N ALA A 43 -30.43 -18.38 -8.59
CA ALA A 43 -30.66 -16.99 -8.26
C ALA A 43 -31.94 -16.81 -7.41
N SER A 44 -33.05 -17.43 -7.81
CA SER A 44 -34.31 -17.42 -7.04
C SER A 44 -34.16 -18.07 -5.66
N LEU A 45 -33.36 -19.13 -5.56
CA LEU A 45 -33.05 -19.77 -4.29
C LEU A 45 -32.22 -18.84 -3.38
N ALA A 46 -31.26 -18.09 -3.95
CA ALA A 46 -30.44 -17.13 -3.21
C ALA A 46 -31.29 -16.00 -2.60
N THR A 47 -32.25 -15.45 -3.34
CA THR A 47 -33.11 -14.35 -2.84
C THR A 47 -34.05 -14.83 -1.74
N ILE A 48 -34.69 -15.99 -1.92
CA ILE A 48 -35.58 -16.59 -0.91
C ILE A 48 -34.81 -16.89 0.38
N THR A 49 -33.63 -17.50 0.27
CA THR A 49 -32.81 -17.86 1.43
C THR A 49 -32.20 -16.64 2.14
N CYS A 50 -31.90 -15.55 1.43
CA CYS A 50 -31.57 -14.25 2.04
C CYS A 50 -32.71 -13.70 2.89
N LEU A 51 -33.94 -13.75 2.36
CA LEU A 51 -35.11 -13.23 3.05
C LEU A 51 -35.42 -14.05 4.32
N ILE A 52 -35.33 -15.38 4.21
CA ILE A 52 -35.48 -16.29 5.36
C ILE A 52 -34.36 -16.08 6.37
N SER A 53 -33.11 -15.88 5.92
CA SER A 53 -31.97 -15.55 6.80
C SER A 53 -32.25 -14.28 7.59
N ALA A 54 -32.64 -13.18 6.94
CA ALA A 54 -32.93 -11.90 7.59
C ALA A 54 -34.04 -12.04 8.66
N LEU A 55 -35.09 -12.80 8.38
CA LEU A 55 -36.21 -13.03 9.32
C LEU A 55 -35.82 -13.95 10.49
N THR A 56 -35.00 -14.97 10.25
CA THR A 56 -34.68 -16.00 11.24
C THR A 56 -33.47 -15.64 12.12
N LEU A 57 -32.54 -14.80 11.64
CA LEU A 57 -31.30 -14.42 12.33
C LEU A 57 -31.55 -13.75 13.70
N PHE A 58 -32.72 -13.17 13.91
CA PHE A 58 -33.12 -12.54 15.16
C PHE A 58 -33.74 -13.48 16.19
N ARG A 59 -34.50 -14.49 15.73
CA ARG A 59 -35.21 -15.44 16.61
C ARG A 59 -34.37 -16.69 16.87
N LYS A 60 -33.70 -17.21 15.83
CA LYS A 60 -32.86 -18.40 15.84
C LYS A 60 -31.56 -18.09 15.05
N PRO A 61 -30.54 -17.49 15.69
CA PRO A 61 -29.35 -17.01 15.00
C PRO A 61 -28.57 -18.12 14.28
N VAL A 62 -28.59 -19.35 14.80
CA VAL A 62 -27.99 -20.52 14.15
C VAL A 62 -28.68 -20.84 12.82
N ALA A 63 -30.02 -20.84 12.80
CA ALA A 63 -30.79 -21.06 11.58
C ALA A 63 -30.59 -19.91 10.58
N GLY A 64 -30.56 -18.66 11.05
CA GLY A 64 -30.29 -17.51 10.17
C GLY A 64 -28.92 -17.57 9.50
N LYS A 65 -27.87 -17.92 10.26
CA LYS A 65 -26.52 -18.14 9.69
C LYS A 65 -26.50 -19.25 8.65
N PHE A 66 -27.20 -20.36 8.92
CA PHE A 66 -27.33 -21.47 7.98
C PHE A 66 -27.96 -21.04 6.66
N PHE A 67 -29.06 -20.29 6.71
CA PHE A 67 -29.69 -19.73 5.50
C PHE A 67 -28.82 -18.68 4.79
N ALA A 68 -28.02 -17.90 5.52
CA ALA A 68 -27.07 -16.94 4.95
C ALA A 68 -25.93 -17.64 4.15
N ILE A 69 -25.46 -18.78 4.64
CA ILE A 69 -24.47 -19.61 3.95
C ILE A 69 -25.08 -20.20 2.68
N ILE A 70 -26.30 -20.75 2.76
CA ILE A 70 -27.00 -21.27 1.58
C ILE A 70 -27.21 -20.18 0.52
N ALA A 71 -27.58 -18.97 0.96
CA ALA A 71 -27.74 -17.83 0.07
C ALA A 71 -26.43 -17.45 -0.64
N SER A 72 -25.31 -17.43 0.10
CA SER A 72 -24.00 -17.10 -0.44
C SER A 72 -23.48 -18.16 -1.41
N ILE A 73 -23.71 -19.44 -1.13
CA ILE A 73 -23.37 -20.55 -2.03
C ILE A 73 -24.23 -20.50 -3.30
N SER A 74 -25.54 -20.24 -3.16
CA SER A 74 -26.46 -20.14 -4.31
C SER A 74 -26.11 -18.96 -5.21
N CYS A 75 -25.71 -17.84 -4.60
CA CYS A 75 -25.18 -16.65 -5.26
C CYS A 75 -23.86 -16.94 -6.01
N TYR A 76 -22.93 -17.66 -5.37
CA TYR A 76 -21.70 -18.12 -6.04
C TYR A 76 -22.02 -19.05 -7.23
N ALA A 77 -22.92 -20.01 -7.05
CA ALA A 77 -23.34 -20.94 -8.11
C ALA A 77 -23.97 -20.22 -9.32
N SER A 78 -24.76 -19.16 -9.09
CA SER A 78 -25.34 -18.36 -10.18
C SER A 78 -24.27 -17.59 -10.99
N LEU A 79 -23.14 -17.23 -10.37
CA LEU A 79 -22.06 -16.48 -11.00
C LEU A 79 -20.95 -17.35 -11.59
N PHE A 80 -20.93 -18.65 -11.30
CA PHE A 80 -19.80 -19.54 -11.56
C PHE A 80 -19.28 -19.52 -13.00
N ILE A 81 -20.18 -19.47 -13.98
CA ILE A 81 -19.83 -19.48 -15.42
C ILE A 81 -19.16 -18.16 -15.84
N TYR A 82 -19.40 -17.06 -15.13
CA TYR A 82 -18.88 -15.73 -15.45
C TYR A 82 -17.59 -15.36 -14.69
N ILE A 83 -17.23 -16.15 -13.68
CA ILE A 83 -15.98 -15.98 -12.93
C ILE A 83 -14.76 -16.10 -13.86
N SER A 84 -14.85 -16.95 -14.89
CA SER A 84 -13.75 -17.16 -15.84
C SER A 84 -13.67 -16.13 -16.97
N THR A 85 -14.72 -15.34 -17.19
CA THR A 85 -14.81 -14.42 -18.34
C THR A 85 -14.67 -12.95 -17.95
N ASN A 86 -14.95 -12.57 -16.71
CA ASN A 86 -14.83 -11.19 -16.26
C ASN A 86 -14.16 -11.09 -14.88
N PRO A 87 -13.06 -10.33 -14.74
CA PRO A 87 -12.33 -10.18 -13.48
C PRO A 87 -13.16 -9.55 -12.36
N PHE A 88 -14.20 -8.76 -12.69
CA PHE A 88 -15.10 -8.18 -11.69
C PHE A 88 -16.06 -9.23 -11.09
N PHE A 89 -16.54 -10.19 -11.90
CA PHE A 89 -17.32 -11.32 -11.38
C PHE A 89 -16.45 -12.24 -10.52
N ALA A 90 -15.18 -12.43 -10.89
CA ALA A 90 -14.21 -13.14 -10.05
C ALA A 90 -13.96 -12.42 -8.72
N LEU A 91 -13.81 -11.08 -8.73
CA LEU A 91 -13.64 -10.30 -7.50
C LEU A 91 -14.88 -10.34 -6.60
N ALA A 92 -16.09 -10.18 -7.15
CA ALA A 92 -17.33 -10.29 -6.38
C ALA A 92 -17.52 -11.69 -5.79
N ALA A 93 -17.30 -12.73 -6.59
CA ALA A 93 -17.41 -14.13 -6.17
C ALA A 93 -16.38 -14.48 -5.08
N THR A 94 -15.14 -13.99 -5.21
CA THR A 94 -14.10 -14.17 -4.18
C THR A 94 -14.44 -13.41 -2.90
N THR A 95 -14.99 -12.19 -2.99
CA THR A 95 -15.42 -11.42 -1.81
C THR A 95 -16.55 -12.13 -1.06
N ILE A 96 -17.52 -12.71 -1.78
CA ILE A 96 -18.63 -13.49 -1.22
C ILE A 96 -18.12 -14.79 -0.61
N LEU A 97 -17.21 -15.48 -1.29
CA LEU A 97 -16.57 -16.71 -0.79
C LEU A 97 -15.77 -16.44 0.49
N ILE A 98 -14.94 -15.41 0.50
CA ILE A 98 -14.14 -14.98 1.66
C ILE A 98 -15.08 -14.63 2.83
N SER A 99 -16.12 -13.83 2.59
CA SER A 99 -17.11 -13.46 3.61
C SER A 99 -17.84 -14.68 4.17
N THR A 100 -18.13 -15.67 3.32
CA THR A 100 -18.75 -16.95 3.72
C THR A 100 -17.79 -17.79 4.57
N ILE A 101 -16.51 -17.87 4.18
CA ILE A 101 -15.45 -18.58 4.93
C ILE A 101 -15.25 -17.94 6.31
N PHE A 102 -15.26 -16.60 6.41
CA PHE A 102 -15.22 -15.90 7.70
C PHE A 102 -16.46 -16.17 8.57
N LEU A 103 -17.64 -16.27 7.96
CA LEU A 103 -18.86 -16.64 8.68
C LEU A 103 -18.80 -18.07 9.24
N ILE A 104 -18.22 -19.00 8.47
CA ILE A 104 -18.01 -20.41 8.84
C ILE A 104 -16.93 -20.54 9.92
N SER A 105 -15.81 -19.82 9.81
CA SER A 105 -14.71 -19.88 10.80
C SER A 105 -15.09 -19.30 12.16
N GLY A 106 -16.10 -18.41 12.21
CA GLY A 106 -16.69 -17.86 13.43
C GLY A 106 -17.71 -18.75 14.15
N PHE A 107 -17.82 -20.05 13.84
CA PHE A 107 -18.79 -20.98 14.44
C PHE A 107 -18.40 -21.39 15.88
N GLN A 108 -18.30 -20.44 16.81
CA GLN A 108 -18.16 -20.74 18.23
C GLN A 108 -19.53 -20.79 18.93
N LEU A 109 -19.89 -22.01 19.35
CA LEU A 109 -21.02 -22.34 20.23
C LEU A 109 -20.74 -21.84 21.66
N ALA A 110 -20.85 -20.55 21.90
CA ALA A 110 -20.84 -20.00 23.26
C ALA A 110 -22.27 -19.61 23.70
N PHE A 111 -23.05 -20.61 24.13
CA PHE A 111 -24.28 -20.37 24.88
C PHE A 111 -23.92 -19.78 26.25
N THR A 112 -23.97 -18.45 26.36
CA THR A 112 -24.06 -17.81 27.67
C THR A 112 -25.30 -16.93 27.69
N LYS A 113 -26.19 -17.19 28.66
CA LYS A 113 -27.36 -16.34 28.99
C LYS A 113 -26.90 -14.87 29.04
N LYS A 114 -27.24 -14.07 28.02
CA LYS A 114 -26.81 -12.66 27.90
C LYS A 114 -27.98 -11.69 28.17
N ARG A 115 -27.68 -10.69 29.00
CA ARG A 115 -28.54 -9.58 29.48
C ARG A 115 -29.18 -8.76 28.33
N LYS A 116 -30.33 -8.10 28.60
CA LYS A 116 -31.15 -7.30 27.65
C LYS A 116 -30.31 -6.32 26.79
N ASN A 117 -29.30 -5.67 27.37
CA ASN A 117 -28.50 -4.63 26.68
C ASN A 117 -27.61 -5.15 25.54
N ILE A 118 -26.96 -6.33 25.70
CA ILE A 118 -26.11 -6.90 24.63
C ILE A 118 -26.96 -7.29 23.41
N ARG A 119 -28.20 -7.72 23.65
CA ARG A 119 -29.14 -8.08 22.58
C ARG A 119 -29.65 -6.88 21.78
N ILE A 120 -29.59 -5.67 22.34
CA ILE A 120 -29.93 -4.41 21.66
C ILE A 120 -28.73 -3.95 20.84
N GLU A 121 -27.52 -4.02 21.41
CA GLU A 121 -26.29 -3.62 20.72
C GLU A 121 -25.98 -4.50 19.50
N ASN A 122 -26.14 -5.82 19.63
CA ASN A 122 -25.99 -6.73 18.49
C ASN A 122 -27.04 -6.45 17.39
N ALA A 123 -28.26 -6.04 17.76
CA ALA A 123 -29.29 -5.67 16.78
C ALA A 123 -28.95 -4.34 16.09
N LYS A 124 -28.38 -3.39 16.82
CA LYS A 124 -27.90 -2.10 16.29
C LYS A 124 -26.80 -2.29 15.25
N GLN A 125 -25.79 -3.10 15.57
CA GLN A 125 -24.66 -3.34 14.68
C GLN A 125 -25.09 -4.03 13.38
N ARG A 126 -25.95 -5.05 13.47
CA ARG A 126 -26.49 -5.71 12.28
C ARG A 126 -27.28 -4.73 11.40
N ALA A 127 -28.10 -3.87 12.00
CA ALA A 127 -28.87 -2.87 11.27
C ALA A 127 -27.98 -1.81 10.61
N LEU A 128 -26.94 -1.34 11.30
CA LEU A 128 -26.00 -0.35 10.76
C LEU A 128 -25.27 -0.89 9.52
N TRP A 129 -24.68 -2.07 9.61
CA TRP A 129 -23.95 -2.68 8.49
C TRP A 129 -24.85 -3.09 7.33
N ALA A 130 -26.09 -3.54 7.62
CA ALA A 130 -27.11 -3.75 6.58
C ALA A 130 -27.42 -2.45 5.83
N THR A 131 -27.63 -1.33 6.55
CA THR A 131 -27.91 -0.03 5.91
C THR A 131 -26.71 0.55 5.15
N ALA A 132 -25.49 0.39 5.67
CA ALA A 132 -24.26 0.87 5.04
C ALA A 132 -23.89 0.12 3.74
N SER A 133 -24.49 -1.05 3.52
CA SER A 133 -24.29 -1.83 2.29
C SER A 133 -25.12 -1.31 1.10
N ILE A 134 -26.17 -0.52 1.34
CA ILE A 134 -27.03 0.04 0.28
C ILE A 134 -26.32 1.11 -0.58
N PRO A 135 -25.57 2.08 -0.02
CA PRO A 135 -24.76 3.01 -0.80
C PRO A 135 -23.77 2.32 -1.76
N ILE A 136 -23.21 1.19 -1.35
CA ILE A 136 -22.29 0.40 -2.17
C ILE A 136 -23.06 -0.22 -3.34
N LEU A 137 -24.21 -0.85 -3.08
CA LEU A 137 -25.07 -1.44 -4.11
C LEU A 137 -25.60 -0.42 -5.12
N THR A 138 -26.01 0.75 -4.63
CA THR A 138 -26.51 1.87 -5.46
C THR A 138 -25.38 2.46 -6.31
N ALA A 139 -24.18 2.64 -5.75
CA ALA A 139 -23.01 3.07 -6.52
C ALA A 139 -22.64 2.05 -7.61
N CYS A 140 -22.65 0.75 -7.29
CA CYS A 140 -22.49 -0.29 -8.31
C CYS A 140 -23.57 -0.18 -9.39
N HIS A 141 -24.84 0.00 -9.05
CA HIS A 141 -25.89 0.16 -10.06
C HIS A 141 -25.66 1.38 -10.97
N LEU A 142 -25.22 2.51 -10.42
CA LEU A 142 -24.97 3.75 -11.17
C LEU A 142 -23.74 3.70 -12.07
N ILE A 143 -22.69 2.99 -11.67
CA ILE A 143 -21.45 2.86 -12.46
C ILE A 143 -21.64 1.98 -13.70
N PHE A 144 -22.53 0.98 -13.62
CA PHE A 144 -22.71 -0.04 -14.66
C PHE A 144 -23.93 0.20 -15.58
N ASP A 145 -24.52 1.40 -15.51
CA ASP A 145 -25.52 1.98 -16.43
C ASP A 145 -26.41 0.97 -17.19
N SER A 146 -27.33 0.32 -16.47
CA SER A 146 -28.22 -0.70 -17.06
C SER A 146 -29.49 -0.06 -17.64
N ASP A 147 -29.35 0.64 -18.76
CA ASP A 147 -30.38 1.53 -19.31
C ASP A 147 -31.70 0.84 -19.75
N LYS A 148 -31.85 -0.50 -19.63
CA LYS A 148 -33.05 -1.24 -20.07
C LYS A 148 -33.43 -2.50 -19.29
N THR A 149 -33.08 -2.65 -18.01
CA THR A 149 -33.42 -3.89 -17.25
C THR A 149 -34.36 -3.63 -16.08
N LEU A 150 -35.60 -4.14 -16.18
CA LEU A 150 -36.64 -4.04 -15.13
C LEU A 150 -36.16 -4.59 -13.78
N PHE A 151 -35.24 -5.57 -13.77
CA PHE A 151 -34.87 -6.38 -12.59
C PHE A 151 -33.88 -5.73 -11.60
N ALA A 152 -32.94 -4.89 -12.05
CA ALA A 152 -31.98 -4.24 -11.14
C ALA A 152 -32.64 -3.31 -10.11
N PRO A 153 -33.66 -2.49 -10.47
CA PRO A 153 -34.47 -1.77 -9.50
C PRO A 153 -35.19 -2.67 -8.48
N TYR A 154 -35.64 -3.87 -8.87
CA TYR A 154 -36.27 -4.83 -7.94
C TYR A 154 -35.26 -5.45 -6.96
N ALA A 155 -34.04 -5.73 -7.41
CA ALA A 155 -32.97 -6.20 -6.52
C ALA A 155 -32.58 -5.13 -5.50
N LEU A 156 -32.46 -3.87 -5.94
CA LEU A 156 -32.11 -2.75 -5.08
C LEU A 156 -33.21 -2.44 -4.05
N THR A 157 -34.47 -2.50 -4.46
CA THR A 157 -35.62 -2.35 -3.56
C THR A 157 -35.71 -3.49 -2.54
N SER A 158 -35.54 -4.75 -2.96
CA SER A 158 -35.53 -5.89 -2.02
C SER A 158 -34.41 -5.80 -0.99
N ALA A 159 -33.20 -5.40 -1.40
CA ALA A 159 -32.08 -5.14 -0.49
C ALA A 159 -32.39 -4.01 0.51
N PHE A 160 -33.06 -2.95 0.06
CA PHE A 160 -33.52 -1.86 0.93
C PHE A 160 -34.58 -2.32 1.94
N PHE A 161 -35.56 -3.13 1.52
CA PHE A 161 -36.57 -3.69 2.44
C PHE A 161 -35.94 -4.57 3.51
N ILE A 162 -34.91 -5.35 3.16
CA ILE A 162 -34.15 -6.15 4.13
C ILE A 162 -33.49 -5.24 5.16
N ALA A 163 -32.77 -4.20 4.73
CA ALA A 163 -32.13 -3.24 5.64
C ALA A 163 -33.15 -2.51 6.54
N MET A 164 -34.32 -2.15 5.98
CA MET A 164 -35.42 -1.53 6.73
C MET A 164 -35.99 -2.49 7.80
N ALA A 165 -36.07 -3.79 7.51
CA ALA A 165 -36.48 -4.79 8.49
C ALA A 165 -35.47 -4.91 9.65
N PHE A 166 -34.17 -4.89 9.35
CA PHE A 166 -33.13 -4.87 10.38
C PHE A 166 -33.22 -3.62 11.27
N TYR A 167 -33.39 -2.45 10.65
CA TYR A 167 -33.54 -1.18 11.35
C TYR A 167 -34.81 -1.12 12.21
N GLY A 168 -35.95 -1.55 11.67
CA GLY A 168 -37.23 -1.59 12.40
C GLY A 168 -37.20 -2.53 13.59
N TYR A 169 -36.57 -3.70 13.47
CA TYR A 169 -36.39 -4.62 14.60
C TYR A 169 -35.53 -4.01 15.71
N TRP A 170 -34.44 -3.33 15.35
CA TRP A 170 -33.63 -2.60 16.33
C TRP A 170 -34.43 -1.46 16.99
N ALA A 171 -35.15 -0.65 16.22
CA ALA A 171 -35.98 0.44 16.71
C ALA A 171 -37.04 -0.06 17.71
N TYR A 172 -37.76 -1.13 17.38
CA TYR A 172 -38.73 -1.78 18.27
C TYR A 172 -38.09 -2.24 19.59
N LYS A 173 -36.93 -2.89 19.53
CA LYS A 173 -36.23 -3.43 20.70
C LYS A 173 -35.58 -2.35 21.56
N SER A 174 -35.23 -1.21 20.95
CA SER A 174 -34.71 -0.02 21.64
C SER A 174 -35.80 0.79 22.35
N GLU A 175 -37.08 0.42 22.19
CA GLU A 175 -38.26 1.13 22.71
C GLU A 175 -38.28 2.64 22.33
N SER A 176 -37.57 3.02 21.26
CA SER A 176 -37.36 4.42 20.89
C SER A 176 -38.46 4.93 19.96
N LYS A 177 -39.41 5.69 20.51
CA LYS A 177 -40.52 6.32 19.74
C LYS A 177 -40.02 7.15 18.54
N LYS A 178 -38.86 7.83 18.66
CA LYS A 178 -38.28 8.66 17.59
C LYS A 178 -37.88 7.83 16.35
N HIS A 179 -37.29 6.66 16.54
CA HIS A 179 -36.82 5.82 15.43
C HIS A 179 -37.98 5.07 14.77
N THR A 180 -39.03 4.74 15.53
CA THR A 180 -40.28 4.19 14.98
C THR A 180 -41.01 5.21 14.10
N VAL A 181 -41.08 6.48 14.53
CA VAL A 181 -41.66 7.56 13.71
C VAL A 181 -40.82 7.81 12.45
N LEU A 182 -39.49 7.79 12.55
CA LEU A 182 -38.61 7.95 11.39
C LEU A 182 -38.79 6.79 10.38
N LEU A 183 -38.93 5.55 10.85
CA LEU A 183 -39.21 4.41 9.97
C LEU A 183 -40.54 4.59 9.23
N LEU A 184 -41.57 5.12 9.91
CA LEU A 184 -42.86 5.41 9.30
C LEU A 184 -42.73 6.47 8.21
N ILE A 185 -41.99 7.56 8.47
CA ILE A 185 -41.70 8.61 7.47
C ILE A 185 -40.95 8.05 6.26
N ILE A 186 -39.90 7.25 6.48
CA ILE A 186 -39.12 6.62 5.41
C ILE A 186 -40.03 5.70 4.55
N PHE A 187 -40.90 4.93 5.19
CA PHE A 187 -41.85 4.06 4.50
C PHE A 187 -42.86 4.85 3.67
N THR A 188 -43.38 5.97 4.20
CA THR A 188 -44.29 6.86 3.46
C THR A 188 -43.60 7.52 2.27
N VAL A 189 -42.35 8.00 2.42
CA VAL A 189 -41.57 8.59 1.32
C VAL A 189 -41.25 7.55 0.25
N LEU A 190 -40.96 6.30 0.64
CA LEU A 190 -40.74 5.19 -0.29
C LEU A 190 -41.99 4.90 -1.13
N ILE A 191 -43.18 4.82 -0.51
CA ILE A 191 -44.46 4.62 -1.21
C ILE A 191 -44.74 5.79 -2.16
N LEU A 192 -44.52 7.02 -1.71
CA LEU A 192 -44.74 8.21 -2.53
C LEU A 192 -43.78 8.27 -3.73
N SER A 193 -42.50 7.89 -3.54
CA SER A 193 -41.53 7.78 -4.62
C SER A 193 -41.93 6.72 -5.65
N PHE A 194 -42.51 5.59 -5.20
CA PHE A 194 -43.02 4.54 -6.09
C PHE A 194 -44.26 4.98 -6.89
N TYR A 195 -45.08 5.87 -6.31
CA TYR A 195 -46.30 6.38 -6.94
C TYR A 195 -46.05 7.51 -7.95
N THR A 196 -45.02 8.35 -7.71
CA THR A 196 -44.80 9.61 -8.45
C THR A 196 -43.76 9.53 -9.56
N THR A 197 -42.84 8.57 -9.52
CA THR A 197 -41.72 8.50 -10.48
C THR A 197 -41.65 7.15 -11.18
N ALA A 198 -41.39 7.15 -12.48
CA ALA A 198 -40.95 5.95 -13.19
C ALA A 198 -39.63 5.44 -12.57
N PHE A 199 -39.33 4.15 -12.74
CA PHE A 199 -38.20 3.43 -12.13
C PHE A 199 -36.81 4.10 -12.27
N THR A 200 -36.67 5.11 -13.13
CA THR A 200 -35.47 5.92 -13.37
C THR A 200 -34.93 6.66 -12.14
N TYR A 201 -35.79 7.17 -11.24
CA TYR A 201 -35.32 7.95 -10.07
C TYR A 201 -35.27 7.16 -8.77
N LEU A 202 -35.69 5.89 -8.80
CA LEU A 202 -35.77 5.01 -7.64
C LEU A 202 -34.41 4.73 -6.95
N PRO A 203 -33.29 4.55 -7.68
CA PRO A 203 -31.99 4.32 -7.02
C PRO A 203 -31.51 5.52 -6.20
N TYR A 204 -31.78 6.74 -6.67
CA TYR A 204 -31.42 7.98 -5.99
C TYR A 204 -32.24 8.19 -4.71
N SER A 205 -33.54 7.88 -4.75
CA SER A 205 -34.39 7.96 -3.56
C SER A 205 -34.01 6.90 -2.51
N LEU A 206 -33.67 5.68 -2.93
CA LEU A 206 -33.16 4.63 -2.03
C LEU A 206 -31.81 5.00 -1.40
N LEU A 207 -30.88 5.58 -2.18
CA LEU A 207 -29.60 6.09 -1.66
C LEU A 207 -29.84 7.18 -0.62
N PHE A 208 -30.67 8.17 -0.92
CA PHE A 208 -31.00 9.25 0.00
C PHE A 208 -31.63 8.73 1.31
N LEU A 209 -32.61 7.83 1.22
CA LEU A 209 -33.24 7.23 2.40
C LEU A 209 -32.27 6.37 3.22
N SER A 210 -31.35 5.64 2.56
CA SER A 210 -30.33 4.85 3.27
C SER A 210 -29.35 5.74 4.05
N ILE A 211 -28.98 6.90 3.49
CA ILE A 211 -28.14 7.90 4.18
C ILE A 211 -28.88 8.45 5.40
N LEU A 212 -30.18 8.77 5.28
CA LEU A 212 -30.99 9.20 6.42
C LEU A 212 -31.06 8.14 7.53
N MET A 213 -31.19 6.86 7.18
CA MET A 213 -31.15 5.75 8.15
C MET A 213 -29.78 5.61 8.83
N ILE A 214 -28.68 5.81 8.09
CA ILE A 214 -27.33 5.75 8.66
C ILE A 214 -27.12 6.91 9.66
N LEU A 215 -27.58 8.11 9.30
CA LEU A 215 -27.47 9.31 10.13
C LEU A 215 -28.33 9.26 11.40
N SER A 216 -29.41 8.49 11.40
CA SER A 216 -30.32 8.37 12.54
C SER A 216 -29.84 7.39 13.60
N PHE A 217 -28.88 6.50 13.31
CA PHE A 217 -28.33 5.64 14.35
C PHE A 217 -27.68 6.50 15.45
N PRO A 218 -27.94 6.21 16.73
CA PRO A 218 -27.30 6.91 17.83
C PRO A 218 -25.80 6.65 17.72
N ARG A 219 -25.07 7.69 17.30
CA ARG A 219 -23.62 7.76 17.41
C ARG A 219 -23.30 7.45 18.85
N GLU A 220 -22.54 6.39 19.09
CA GLU A 220 -22.10 6.03 20.43
C GLU A 220 -21.48 7.26 21.07
N LYS A 221 -22.16 7.85 22.06
CA LYS A 221 -21.44 8.45 23.16
C LYS A 221 -20.86 7.26 23.91
N GLN A 222 -19.68 6.81 23.49
CA GLN A 222 -18.81 6.05 24.36
C GLN A 222 -18.74 6.82 25.67
N LEU A 223 -19.33 6.24 26.71
CA LEU A 223 -19.58 6.91 27.98
C LEU A 223 -18.30 7.25 28.76
N PHE A 224 -17.13 6.87 28.25
CA PHE A 224 -15.82 7.20 28.81
C PHE A 224 -14.76 7.22 27.72
N GLU A 225 -14.72 8.25 26.88
CA GLU A 225 -13.46 8.77 26.32
C GLU A 225 -13.72 10.14 25.69
N LYS A 226 -12.70 11.01 25.78
CA LYS A 226 -12.75 12.39 25.30
C LYS A 226 -13.29 12.44 23.87
N LYS A 227 -14.02 13.50 23.57
CA LYS A 227 -14.61 13.81 22.27
C LYS A 227 -13.49 14.11 21.27
N GLU A 228 -12.76 13.10 20.82
CA GLU A 228 -11.69 13.28 19.86
C GLU A 228 -12.29 13.63 18.49
N HIS A 229 -11.92 14.78 17.94
CA HIS A 229 -12.27 15.14 16.57
C HIS A 229 -11.64 14.13 15.59
N TRP A 230 -12.22 13.96 14.40
CA TRP A 230 -11.67 13.05 13.38
C TRP A 230 -10.23 13.37 12.99
N TRP A 231 -9.84 14.65 13.09
CA TRP A 231 -8.46 15.10 12.97
C TRP A 231 -7.56 14.63 14.13
N GLU A 232 -8.08 14.46 15.34
CA GLU A 232 -7.34 13.96 16.50
C GLU A 232 -7.03 12.47 16.35
N VAL A 233 -7.92 11.66 15.79
CA VAL A 233 -7.61 10.24 15.47
C VAL A 233 -6.48 10.14 14.44
N LEU A 234 -6.48 11.04 13.44
CA LEU A 234 -5.40 11.18 12.46
C LEU A 234 -4.07 11.59 13.12
N ILE A 235 -4.11 12.53 14.07
CA ILE A 235 -2.92 13.05 14.77
C ILE A 235 -2.43 12.13 15.91
N ASN A 236 -3.30 11.30 16.49
CA ASN A 236 -2.97 10.49 17.65
C ASN A 236 -2.31 9.15 17.28
N ARG A 237 -2.36 8.74 16.00
CA ARG A 237 -1.73 7.50 15.53
C ARG A 237 -0.59 7.78 14.53
N PRO A 238 0.68 7.53 14.90
CA PRO A 238 1.86 7.81 14.07
C PRO A 238 1.73 7.30 12.61
N ALA A 239 1.27 6.07 12.47
CA ALA A 239 1.12 5.41 11.17
C ALA A 239 0.11 6.11 10.24
N HIS A 240 -0.99 6.65 10.80
CA HIS A 240 -2.01 7.36 10.02
C HIS A 240 -1.53 8.73 9.56
N ILE A 241 -0.79 9.47 10.39
CA ILE A 241 -0.15 10.74 9.96
C ILE A 241 0.79 10.47 8.79
N LEU A 242 1.64 9.45 8.90
CA LEU A 242 2.61 9.13 7.86
C LEU A 242 1.90 8.86 6.54
N ILE A 243 0.88 8.01 6.54
CA ILE A 243 0.18 7.62 5.31
C ILE A 243 -0.61 8.80 4.72
N SER A 244 -1.33 9.54 5.56
CA SER A 244 -2.10 10.70 5.10
C SER A 244 -1.22 11.81 4.54
N THR A 245 -0.07 12.08 5.15
CA THR A 245 0.88 13.10 4.66
C THR A 245 1.56 12.68 3.36
N PHE A 246 1.95 11.41 3.22
CA PHE A 246 2.46 10.87 1.96
C PHE A 246 1.40 10.90 0.85
N LEU A 247 0.16 10.49 1.15
CA LEU A 247 -0.93 10.53 0.17
C LEU A 247 -1.25 11.96 -0.25
N ALA A 248 -1.32 12.90 0.69
CA ALA A 248 -1.54 14.32 0.38
C ALA A 248 -0.43 14.87 -0.51
N LEU A 249 0.83 14.54 -0.23
CA LEU A 249 1.95 14.97 -1.06
C LEU A 249 1.85 14.41 -2.48
N CYS A 250 1.56 13.11 -2.64
CA CYS A 250 1.32 12.49 -3.94
C CYS A 250 0.19 13.21 -4.71
N MET A 251 -0.95 13.48 -4.05
CA MET A 251 -2.06 14.18 -4.68
C MET A 251 -1.70 15.60 -5.11
N THR A 252 -1.00 16.36 -4.25
CA THR A 252 -0.54 17.71 -4.61
C THR A 252 0.43 17.69 -5.78
N GLY A 253 1.36 16.73 -5.81
CA GLY A 253 2.28 16.54 -6.93
C GLY A 253 1.54 16.19 -8.23
N THR A 254 0.50 15.35 -8.16
CA THR A 254 -0.33 14.99 -9.32
C THR A 254 -0.98 16.23 -9.91
N PHE A 255 -1.60 17.08 -9.08
CA PHE A 255 -2.23 18.31 -9.57
C PHE A 255 -1.21 19.28 -10.17
N LEU A 256 -0.03 19.44 -9.55
CA LEU A 256 1.03 20.30 -10.08
C LEU A 256 1.56 19.81 -11.42
N LEU A 257 1.78 18.51 -11.57
CA LEU A 257 2.26 17.91 -12.83
C LEU A 257 1.18 17.87 -13.92
N TYR A 258 -0.10 17.87 -13.54
CA TYR A 258 -1.22 17.92 -14.48
C TYR A 258 -1.47 19.33 -15.05
N LEU A 259 -0.91 20.39 -14.45
CA LEU A 259 -1.02 21.75 -14.99
C LEU A 259 -0.39 21.84 -16.39
N PRO A 260 -0.99 22.58 -17.34
CA PRO A 260 -0.42 22.78 -18.67
C PRO A 260 1.01 23.35 -18.64
N ALA A 261 1.34 24.14 -17.61
CA ALA A 261 2.69 24.69 -17.40
C ALA A 261 3.76 23.61 -17.21
N SER A 262 3.39 22.40 -16.79
CA SER A 262 4.30 21.28 -16.54
C SER A 262 4.57 20.44 -17.79
N ALA A 263 3.71 20.50 -18.81
CA ALA A 263 3.79 19.67 -20.01
C ALA A 263 4.36 20.45 -21.20
N LYS A 264 5.33 19.88 -21.93
CA LYS A 264 5.90 20.51 -23.13
C LYS A 264 4.92 20.51 -24.32
N ASP A 265 4.16 19.43 -24.49
CA ASP A 265 3.19 19.27 -25.59
C ASP A 265 1.74 19.61 -25.17
N GLY A 266 1.58 20.37 -24.08
CA GLY A 266 0.31 21.00 -23.70
C GLY A 266 -0.70 20.13 -22.93
N SER A 267 -0.57 18.80 -22.91
CA SER A 267 -1.39 17.95 -22.01
C SER A 267 -0.73 16.61 -21.67
N ILE A 268 -0.86 16.20 -20.41
CA ILE A 268 -0.47 14.88 -19.90
C ILE A 268 -1.72 14.20 -19.35
N LYS A 269 -1.88 12.89 -19.57
CA LYS A 269 -3.01 12.14 -18.99
C LYS A 269 -2.93 12.18 -17.46
N PHE A 270 -4.07 12.31 -16.78
CA PHE A 270 -4.12 12.38 -15.31
C PHE A 270 -3.42 11.17 -14.65
N ILE A 271 -3.59 9.97 -15.21
CA ILE A 271 -2.94 8.76 -14.70
C ILE A 271 -1.41 8.81 -14.80
N ASP A 272 -0.85 9.41 -15.86
CA ASP A 272 0.59 9.55 -16.04
C ASP A 272 1.18 10.63 -15.13
N ALA A 273 0.44 11.71 -14.89
CA ALA A 273 0.79 12.69 -13.87
C ALA A 273 0.76 12.07 -12.46
N ALA A 274 -0.24 11.25 -12.15
CA ALA A 274 -0.34 10.54 -10.88
C ALA A 274 0.78 9.51 -10.70
N PHE A 275 1.09 8.75 -11.76
CA PHE A 275 2.19 7.78 -11.77
C PHE A 275 3.53 8.47 -11.48
N THR A 276 3.82 9.55 -12.21
CA THR A 276 5.06 10.31 -12.06
C THR A 276 5.16 10.93 -10.67
N SER A 277 4.07 11.52 -10.16
CA SER A 277 4.03 12.10 -8.81
C SER A 277 4.29 11.07 -7.72
N VAL A 278 3.58 9.93 -7.75
CA VAL A 278 3.76 8.85 -6.76
C VAL A 278 5.16 8.27 -6.86
N SER A 279 5.68 8.06 -8.07
CA SER A 279 7.05 7.59 -8.29
C SER A 279 8.09 8.57 -7.73
N ALA A 280 7.91 9.88 -7.92
CA ALA A 280 8.80 10.91 -7.37
C ALA A 280 8.76 10.97 -5.83
N VAL A 281 7.55 10.98 -5.24
CA VAL A 281 7.36 11.05 -3.77
C VAL A 281 7.79 9.76 -3.07
N CYS A 282 7.49 8.61 -3.66
CA CYS A 282 7.95 7.31 -3.15
C CYS A 282 9.41 7.04 -3.45
N VAL A 283 10.01 7.91 -4.27
CA VAL A 283 11.43 7.86 -4.64
C VAL A 283 11.75 6.53 -5.34
N THR A 284 10.83 6.13 -6.22
CA THR A 284 10.89 4.86 -6.95
C THR A 284 11.72 5.03 -8.21
N GLY A 285 11.36 5.94 -9.11
CA GLY A 285 12.09 6.17 -10.37
C GLY A 285 11.53 5.50 -11.61
N LEU A 286 10.43 4.75 -11.48
CA LEU A 286 9.67 4.27 -12.64
C LEU A 286 8.98 5.46 -13.30
N THR A 287 9.05 5.54 -14.62
CA THR A 287 8.43 6.64 -15.39
C THR A 287 7.69 6.09 -16.60
N THR A 288 6.43 6.49 -16.77
CA THR A 288 5.66 6.23 -18.00
C THR A 288 5.96 7.24 -19.10
N LEU A 289 6.47 8.42 -18.71
CA LEU A 289 6.84 9.53 -19.57
C LEU A 289 8.32 9.88 -19.39
N ASP A 290 8.97 10.33 -20.45
CA ASP A 290 10.37 10.76 -20.42
C ASP A 290 10.48 12.13 -19.72
N THR A 291 11.19 12.16 -18.58
CA THR A 291 11.33 13.36 -17.73
C THR A 291 11.95 14.55 -18.47
N SER A 292 12.83 14.28 -19.45
CA SER A 292 13.48 15.32 -20.24
C SER A 292 12.59 15.84 -21.37
N LYS A 293 11.84 14.95 -22.02
CA LYS A 293 11.09 15.27 -23.24
C LYS A 293 9.69 15.78 -22.95
N ASP A 294 9.01 15.21 -21.97
CA ASP A 294 7.57 15.45 -21.78
C ASP A 294 7.30 16.58 -20.78
N PHE A 295 8.25 16.84 -19.87
CA PHE A 295 8.12 17.87 -18.84
C PHE A 295 8.90 19.15 -19.17
N THR A 296 8.27 20.30 -18.87
CA THR A 296 8.93 21.62 -18.91
C THR A 296 9.91 21.77 -17.74
N LEU A 297 10.68 22.87 -17.72
CA LEU A 297 11.50 23.22 -16.56
C LEU A 297 10.66 23.30 -15.27
N PHE A 298 9.43 23.84 -15.35
CA PHE A 298 8.52 23.89 -14.22
C PHE A 298 8.15 22.48 -13.74
N GLY A 299 7.79 21.57 -14.65
CA GLY A 299 7.51 20.17 -14.32
C GLY A 299 8.71 19.46 -13.69
N GLN A 300 9.92 19.68 -14.22
CA GLN A 300 11.16 19.12 -13.66
C GLN A 300 11.46 19.67 -12.25
N VAL A 301 11.20 20.95 -12.00
CA VAL A 301 11.29 21.55 -10.65
C VAL A 301 10.26 20.93 -9.70
N CYS A 302 9.04 20.68 -10.15
CA CYS A 302 8.06 19.96 -9.34
C CYS A 302 8.54 18.55 -8.99
N ILE A 303 9.06 17.79 -9.96
CA ILE A 303 9.57 16.43 -9.74
C ILE A 303 10.71 16.41 -8.73
N ILE A 304 11.72 17.27 -8.87
CA ILE A 304 12.87 17.29 -7.94
C ILE A 304 12.46 17.70 -6.52
N LEU A 305 11.47 18.60 -6.37
CA LEU A 305 10.92 18.96 -5.07
C LEU A 305 10.17 17.79 -4.43
N LEU A 306 9.35 17.07 -5.21
CA LEU A 306 8.66 15.86 -4.73
C LEU A 306 9.66 14.78 -4.30
N ILE A 307 10.74 14.59 -5.06
CA ILE A 307 11.86 13.69 -4.71
C ILE A 307 12.49 14.12 -3.38
N GLN A 308 12.81 15.40 -3.21
CA GLN A 308 13.46 15.90 -1.99
C GLN A 308 12.57 15.73 -0.76
N LEU A 309 11.28 16.08 -0.88
CA LEU A 309 10.29 15.96 0.19
C LEU A 309 10.02 14.50 0.56
N GLY A 310 9.98 13.61 -0.44
CA GLY A 310 9.80 12.16 -0.27
C GLY A 310 11.04 11.47 0.31
N GLY A 311 12.23 11.82 -0.17
CA GLY A 311 13.53 11.24 0.19
C GLY A 311 13.94 11.57 1.62
N LEU A 312 13.85 12.84 2.01
CA LEU A 312 14.17 13.29 3.38
C LEU A 312 13.14 12.84 4.43
N GLY A 313 12.02 12.28 3.98
CA GLY A 313 10.91 11.88 4.84
C GLY A 313 10.08 13.07 5.30
N ILE A 314 8.80 13.07 4.93
CA ILE A 314 7.86 14.16 5.19
C ILE A 314 7.81 14.57 6.67
N MET A 315 7.98 13.60 7.58
CA MET A 315 7.96 13.85 9.03
C MET A 315 9.22 14.59 9.54
N GLY A 316 10.38 14.42 8.89
CA GLY A 316 11.59 15.17 9.22
C GLY A 316 11.42 16.65 8.85
N ILE A 317 10.87 16.92 7.66
CA ILE A 317 10.67 18.29 7.19
C ILE A 317 9.55 19.00 7.97
N ALA A 318 8.44 18.30 8.24
CA ALA A 318 7.31 18.85 9.01
C ALA A 318 7.71 19.23 10.45
N THR A 319 8.56 18.43 11.10
CA THR A 319 9.04 18.69 12.46
C THR A 319 9.90 19.95 12.55
N ILE A 320 10.74 20.24 11.54
CA ILE A 320 11.56 21.46 11.50
C ILE A 320 10.71 22.69 11.22
N ALA A 321 9.78 22.60 10.27
CA ALA A 321 8.91 23.71 9.90
C ALA A 321 8.09 24.19 11.11
N MET A 322 7.53 23.27 11.90
CA MET A 322 6.79 23.60 13.13
C MET A 322 7.66 24.32 14.18
N HIS A 323 8.93 23.93 14.32
CA HIS A 323 9.85 24.55 15.26
C HIS A 323 10.34 25.94 14.79
N ALA A 324 10.60 26.11 13.49
CA ALA A 324 10.97 27.41 12.91
C ALA A 324 9.87 28.47 13.08
N MET A 325 8.61 28.02 13.19
CA MET A 325 7.45 28.86 13.50
C MET A 325 7.27 29.15 15.01
N GLY A 326 8.23 28.76 15.85
CA GLY A 326 8.21 29.04 17.29
C GLY A 326 7.22 28.19 18.10
N ARG A 327 6.61 27.16 17.51
CA ARG A 327 5.66 26.27 18.20
C ARG A 327 6.42 25.10 18.82
N ARG A 328 6.29 24.93 20.15
CA ARG A 328 6.76 23.72 20.83
C ARG A 328 5.95 22.52 20.32
N LEU A 329 6.62 21.41 20.04
CA LEU A 329 5.93 20.15 19.75
C LEU A 329 5.10 19.75 20.96
N SER A 330 3.89 19.24 20.70
CA SER A 330 3.11 18.56 21.73
C SER A 330 3.85 17.28 22.16
N LEU A 331 3.81 16.92 23.45
CA LEU A 331 4.36 15.66 23.98
C LEU A 331 3.92 14.42 23.17
N LYS A 332 2.72 14.47 22.56
CA LYS A 332 2.21 13.43 21.66
C LYS A 332 2.97 13.35 20.32
N GLN A 333 3.30 14.50 19.73
CA GLN A 333 4.09 14.59 18.49
C GLN A 333 5.54 14.14 18.74
N GLU A 334 6.04 14.37 19.95
CA GLU A 334 7.35 13.95 20.42
C GLU A 334 7.45 12.44 20.65
N GLN A 335 6.42 11.81 21.24
CA GLN A 335 6.29 10.36 21.35
C GLN A 335 6.22 9.66 19.99
N ILE A 336 5.45 10.22 19.04
CA ILE A 336 5.36 9.72 17.66
C ILE A 336 6.75 9.63 17.03
N LEU A 337 7.57 10.65 17.20
CA LEU A 337 8.88 10.72 16.57
C LEU A 337 9.91 9.80 17.24
N THR A 338 9.85 9.71 18.58
CA THR A 338 10.68 8.78 19.37
C THR A 338 10.42 7.32 18.96
N SER A 339 9.16 6.97 18.67
CA SER A 339 8.78 5.61 18.23
C SER A 339 9.29 5.21 16.84
N LEU A 340 9.72 6.19 16.04
CA LEU A 340 10.19 5.99 14.67
C LEU A 340 11.72 6.02 14.55
N THR A 341 12.43 6.67 15.48
CA THR A 341 13.88 6.84 15.42
C THR A 341 14.67 6.17 16.55
N ASP A 342 14.03 5.53 17.53
CA ASP A 342 14.70 4.83 18.66
C ASP A 342 15.78 5.70 19.38
N THR A 343 15.58 7.04 19.43
CA THR A 343 16.54 8.02 19.97
C THR A 343 15.95 8.86 21.11
N ASP A 344 16.76 9.12 22.14
CA ASP A 344 16.39 9.92 23.33
C ASP A 344 15.88 11.35 23.01
N HIS A 345 14.98 11.84 23.88
CA HIS A 345 14.13 13.03 23.77
C HIS A 345 14.86 14.37 23.48
N ASN A 346 16.08 14.60 23.97
CA ASN A 346 16.66 15.96 24.02
C ASN A 346 17.41 16.42 22.75
N ASP A 347 17.79 15.53 21.83
CA ASP A 347 18.67 15.86 20.70
C ASP A 347 18.04 15.67 19.31
N LEU A 348 16.75 15.37 19.24
CA LEU A 348 16.04 15.14 17.99
C LEU A 348 16.25 16.27 16.94
N PHE A 349 16.13 17.52 17.37
CA PHE A 349 16.35 18.68 16.49
C PHE A 349 17.80 18.78 16.03
N TYR A 350 18.75 18.44 16.90
CA TYR A 350 20.16 18.36 16.56
C TYR A 350 20.40 17.28 15.50
N TYR A 351 19.82 16.08 15.66
CA TYR A 351 19.90 15.01 14.68
C TYR A 351 19.32 15.42 13.33
N LEU A 352 18.16 16.05 13.33
CA LEU A 352 17.45 16.44 12.12
C LEU A 352 18.16 17.58 11.36
N LYS A 353 18.69 18.56 12.08
CA LYS A 353 19.57 19.60 11.50
C LYS A 353 20.85 19.01 10.95
N THR A 354 21.41 18.00 11.62
CA THR A 354 22.61 17.29 11.16
C THR A 354 22.33 16.51 9.88
N ILE A 355 21.20 15.81 9.81
CA ILE A 355 20.74 15.10 8.60
C ILE A 355 20.62 16.06 7.43
N LEU A 356 19.88 17.17 7.57
CA LEU A 356 19.71 18.12 6.48
C LEU A 356 21.02 18.77 6.04
N LYS A 357 21.86 19.20 6.99
CA LYS A 357 23.18 19.75 6.66
C LYS A 357 24.02 18.75 5.89
N PHE A 358 24.06 17.51 6.35
CA PHE A 358 24.77 16.43 5.67
C PHE A 358 24.24 16.23 4.25
N THR A 359 22.92 16.11 4.09
CA THR A 359 22.27 15.94 2.78
C THR A 359 22.63 17.06 1.81
N PHE A 360 22.39 18.32 2.17
CA PHE A 360 22.63 19.43 1.25
C PHE A 360 24.12 19.62 0.92
N ILE A 361 25.03 19.31 1.84
CA ILE A 361 26.48 19.33 1.56
C ILE A 361 26.85 18.24 0.55
N VAL A 362 26.38 17.01 0.77
CA VAL A 362 26.70 15.87 -0.10
C VAL A 362 26.07 16.05 -1.49
N GLU A 363 24.81 16.49 -1.56
CA GLU A 363 24.13 16.83 -2.81
C GLU A 363 24.83 17.97 -3.54
N GLY A 364 25.26 19.02 -2.83
CA GLY A 364 25.98 20.15 -3.41
C GLY A 364 27.33 19.74 -4.01
N LEU A 365 28.11 18.93 -3.30
CA LEU A 365 29.38 18.39 -3.81
C LEU A 365 29.15 17.50 -5.03
N GLY A 366 28.16 16.61 -4.98
CA GLY A 366 27.77 15.76 -6.11
C GLY A 366 27.35 16.59 -7.32
N ALA A 367 26.57 17.65 -7.11
CA ALA A 367 26.10 18.54 -8.17
C ALA A 367 27.27 19.26 -8.84
N ILE A 368 28.23 19.80 -8.08
CA ILE A 368 29.42 20.48 -8.63
C ILE A 368 30.23 19.52 -9.53
N ILE A 369 30.49 18.30 -9.04
CA ILE A 369 31.27 17.30 -9.80
C ILE A 369 30.52 16.90 -11.08
N LEU A 370 29.23 16.55 -10.97
CA LEU A 370 28.43 16.11 -12.12
C LEU A 370 28.22 17.24 -13.14
N SER A 371 27.98 18.47 -12.70
CA SER A 371 27.85 19.62 -13.60
C SER A 371 29.13 19.91 -14.37
N SER A 372 30.29 19.81 -13.71
CA SER A 372 31.59 19.93 -14.40
C SER A 372 31.77 18.85 -15.47
N LEU A 373 31.41 17.60 -15.15
CA LEU A 373 31.51 16.48 -16.09
C LEU A 373 30.55 16.62 -17.28
N PHE A 374 29.32 17.07 -17.04
CA PHE A 374 28.33 17.27 -18.09
C PHE A 374 28.72 18.44 -19.00
N TYR A 375 29.30 19.50 -18.45
CA TYR A 375 29.84 20.61 -19.22
C TYR A 375 31.01 20.17 -20.11
N ASN A 376 31.97 19.42 -19.54
CA ASN A 376 33.12 18.89 -20.30
C ASN A 376 32.71 17.94 -21.43
N LYS A 377 31.52 17.33 -21.34
CA LYS A 377 30.97 16.46 -22.39
C LYS A 377 30.22 17.22 -23.49
N GLY A 378 30.15 18.54 -23.42
CA GLY A 378 29.58 19.41 -24.45
C GLY A 378 28.18 19.95 -24.14
N ALA A 379 27.64 19.75 -22.93
CA ALA A 379 26.38 20.39 -22.56
C ALA A 379 26.59 21.90 -22.30
N PRO A 380 25.65 22.77 -22.71
CA PRO A 380 25.70 24.19 -22.37
C PRO A 380 25.77 24.39 -20.85
N PHE A 381 26.46 25.44 -20.39
CA PHE A 381 26.73 25.66 -18.97
C PHE A 381 25.46 25.59 -18.09
N ALA A 382 24.39 26.31 -18.47
CA ALA A 382 23.14 26.30 -17.71
C ALA A 382 22.49 24.90 -17.65
N THR A 383 22.50 24.17 -18.77
CA THR A 383 21.97 22.80 -18.86
C THR A 383 22.82 21.83 -18.05
N ALA A 384 24.15 21.97 -18.07
CA ALA A 384 25.06 21.14 -17.29
C ALA A 384 24.88 21.36 -15.77
N VAL A 385 24.69 22.61 -15.34
CA VAL A 385 24.38 22.94 -13.94
C VAL A 385 23.05 22.32 -13.53
N TRP A 386 22.00 22.50 -14.33
CA TRP A 386 20.68 21.94 -14.04
C TRP A 386 20.68 20.40 -14.01
N HIS A 387 21.29 19.74 -14.99
CA HIS A 387 21.40 18.29 -15.05
C HIS A 387 22.23 17.74 -13.90
N GLY A 388 23.35 18.37 -13.56
CA GLY A 388 24.19 17.91 -12.44
C GLY A 388 23.48 18.04 -11.09
N LEU A 389 22.77 19.15 -10.86
CA LEU A 389 21.94 19.34 -9.67
C LEU A 389 20.82 18.30 -9.58
N PHE A 390 20.08 18.10 -10.67
CA PHE A 390 18.97 17.15 -10.73
C PHE A 390 19.45 15.72 -10.48
N THR A 391 20.50 15.29 -11.20
CA THR A 391 21.06 13.95 -11.01
C THR A 391 21.62 13.76 -9.60
N SER A 392 22.23 14.80 -9.01
CA SER A 392 22.77 14.70 -7.65
C SER A 392 21.69 14.46 -6.60
N ILE A 393 20.63 15.27 -6.61
CA ILE A 393 19.49 15.15 -5.69
C ILE A 393 18.78 13.82 -5.91
N SER A 394 18.50 13.46 -7.17
CA SER A 394 17.87 12.20 -7.53
C SER A 394 18.71 11.00 -7.06
N ALA A 395 20.04 11.06 -7.21
CA ALA A 395 20.95 10.00 -6.76
C ALA A 395 21.01 9.88 -5.22
N PHE A 396 21.15 10.98 -4.50
CA PHE A 396 21.19 10.96 -3.03
C PHE A 396 19.85 10.51 -2.43
N CYS A 397 18.74 10.98 -3.00
CA CYS A 397 17.42 10.56 -2.57
C CYS A 397 17.08 9.14 -3.01
N ASN A 398 17.90 8.47 -3.83
CA ASN A 398 17.64 7.12 -4.33
C ASN A 398 16.45 7.04 -5.31
N ALA A 399 16.22 8.12 -6.07
CA ALA A 399 15.01 8.34 -6.85
C ALA A 399 15.03 7.80 -8.28
N GLY A 400 16.19 7.65 -8.91
CA GLY A 400 16.33 7.11 -10.27
C GLY A 400 15.84 7.96 -11.44
N PHE A 401 15.19 9.09 -11.17
CA PHE A 401 14.84 10.06 -12.21
C PHE A 401 16.11 10.65 -12.83
N ALA A 402 16.14 10.73 -14.16
CA ALA A 402 17.22 11.35 -14.92
C ALA A 402 16.66 12.34 -15.95
N LEU A 403 17.39 13.43 -16.19
CA LEU A 403 17.09 14.38 -17.28
C LEU A 403 17.72 13.95 -18.60
N GLN A 404 18.39 12.80 -18.63
CA GLN A 404 18.86 12.15 -19.83
C GLN A 404 17.92 10.97 -20.12
N SER A 405 17.35 10.90 -21.32
CA SER A 405 16.42 9.83 -21.72
C SER A 405 17.01 8.43 -21.54
N SER A 406 18.31 8.28 -21.75
CA SER A 406 19.06 7.03 -21.57
C SER A 406 19.78 6.95 -20.22
N SER A 407 19.32 7.71 -19.21
CA SER A 407 19.92 7.76 -17.88
C SER A 407 21.43 8.05 -17.96
N LEU A 408 22.28 7.21 -17.36
CA LEU A 408 23.74 7.37 -17.35
C LEU A 408 24.47 6.51 -18.39
N ILE A 409 23.75 5.83 -19.29
CA ILE A 409 24.37 5.03 -20.38
C ILE A 409 25.37 5.84 -21.21
N PRO A 410 25.10 7.11 -21.59
CA PRO A 410 26.08 7.90 -22.32
C PRO A 410 27.40 8.10 -21.56
N TYR A 411 27.40 7.95 -20.22
CA TYR A 411 28.53 8.17 -19.32
C TYR A 411 29.23 6.87 -18.88
N GLN A 412 28.91 5.74 -19.50
CA GLN A 412 29.46 4.42 -19.15
C GLN A 412 31.00 4.32 -19.22
N THR A 413 31.67 5.17 -20.01
CA THR A 413 33.14 5.25 -20.13
C THR A 413 33.77 6.34 -19.27
N ILE A 414 33.00 6.98 -18.38
CA ILE A 414 33.48 8.04 -17.49
C ILE A 414 33.34 7.53 -16.05
N PRO A 415 34.36 6.86 -15.50
CA PRO A 415 34.30 6.27 -14.16
C PRO A 415 33.94 7.29 -13.09
N LEU A 416 34.45 8.53 -13.19
CA LEU A 416 34.16 9.58 -12.21
C LEU A 416 32.66 9.88 -12.08
N ALA A 417 31.90 9.88 -13.19
CA ALA A 417 30.45 10.09 -13.17
C ALA A 417 29.74 8.93 -12.43
N LEU A 418 30.08 7.69 -12.79
CA LEU A 418 29.51 6.50 -12.18
C LEU A 418 29.81 6.41 -10.68
N HIS A 419 31.05 6.69 -10.26
CA HIS A 419 31.43 6.63 -8.84
C HIS A 419 30.80 7.76 -8.03
N THR A 420 30.65 8.96 -8.63
CA THR A 420 29.97 10.08 -7.96
C THR A 420 28.51 9.72 -7.68
N VAL A 421 27.78 9.23 -8.70
CA VAL A 421 26.39 8.81 -8.53
C VAL A 421 26.28 7.60 -7.59
N ALA A 422 27.14 6.60 -7.72
CA ALA A 422 27.16 5.45 -6.82
C ALA A 422 27.44 5.87 -5.35
N ALA A 423 28.34 6.82 -5.13
CA ALA A 423 28.62 7.35 -3.79
C ALA A 423 27.38 8.06 -3.23
N LEU A 424 26.71 8.91 -4.00
CA LEU A 424 25.46 9.56 -3.58
C LEU A 424 24.39 8.53 -3.18
N ILE A 425 24.19 7.50 -4.00
CA ILE A 425 23.25 6.39 -3.73
C ILE A 425 23.62 5.64 -2.45
N ILE A 426 24.90 5.35 -2.24
CA ILE A 426 25.36 4.63 -1.04
C ILE A 426 25.18 5.51 0.21
N LEU A 427 25.58 6.77 0.15
CA LEU A 427 25.56 7.70 1.28
C LEU A 427 24.13 8.11 1.67
N GLY A 428 23.19 8.18 0.71
CA GLY A 428 21.77 8.43 0.96
C GLY A 428 20.98 7.18 1.35
N GLY A 429 21.30 6.03 0.73
CA GLY A 429 20.70 4.74 1.06
C GLY A 429 21.10 4.20 2.44
N ILE A 430 22.24 4.63 2.97
CA ILE A 430 22.63 4.44 4.38
C ILE A 430 22.18 5.69 5.16
N ALA A 431 21.52 5.52 6.30
CA ALA A 431 21.10 6.67 7.12
C ALA A 431 22.28 7.61 7.39
N PRO A 432 22.12 8.94 7.26
CA PRO A 432 23.20 9.91 7.53
C PRO A 432 23.90 9.71 8.87
N THR A 433 23.16 9.31 9.91
CA THR A 433 23.71 8.98 11.24
C THR A 433 24.68 7.81 11.23
N THR A 434 24.44 6.81 10.39
CA THR A 434 25.33 5.66 10.17
C THR A 434 26.47 6.04 9.23
N THR A 435 26.20 6.86 8.23
CA THR A 435 27.19 7.33 7.26
C THR A 435 28.31 8.14 7.93
N LEU A 436 27.98 8.97 8.92
CA LEU A 436 28.96 9.71 9.74
C LEU A 436 29.88 8.79 10.58
N LEU A 437 29.51 7.52 10.76
CA LEU A 437 30.31 6.52 11.49
C LEU A 437 31.23 5.70 10.58
N ILE A 438 31.12 5.84 9.25
CA ILE A 438 31.97 5.10 8.28
C ILE A 438 33.47 5.35 8.52
N PRO A 439 33.97 6.59 8.72
CA PRO A 439 35.41 6.80 8.96
C PRO A 439 35.90 6.07 10.22
N LYS A 440 35.09 6.05 11.29
CA LYS A 440 35.41 5.31 12.52
C LYS A 440 35.43 3.80 12.27
N TRP A 441 34.48 3.29 11.50
CA TRP A 441 34.39 1.87 11.14
C TRP A 441 35.61 1.42 10.31
N LEU A 442 35.98 2.18 9.28
CA LEU A 442 37.16 1.91 8.43
C LEU A 442 38.47 1.98 9.22
N SER A 443 38.52 2.82 10.26
CA SER A 443 39.68 2.91 11.18
C SER A 443 39.73 1.78 12.22
N GLY A 444 38.82 0.80 12.17
CA GLY A 444 38.74 -0.31 13.12
C GLY A 444 38.22 0.06 14.52
N LYS A 445 37.72 1.29 14.71
CA LYS A 445 37.19 1.74 16.01
C LYS A 445 35.83 1.10 16.30
N PRO A 446 35.44 0.96 17.58
CA PRO A 446 34.14 0.40 17.94
C PRO A 446 32.99 1.29 17.42
N VAL A 447 31.99 0.65 16.81
CA VAL A 447 30.78 1.27 16.25
C VAL A 447 29.56 0.55 16.83
N PRO A 448 28.46 1.25 17.15
CA PRO A 448 27.24 0.62 17.65
C PRO A 448 26.71 -0.49 16.71
N ILE A 449 26.13 -1.54 17.29
CA ILE A 449 25.59 -2.69 16.54
C ILE A 449 24.55 -2.26 15.49
N ALA A 450 23.69 -1.29 15.85
CA ALA A 450 22.66 -0.74 14.99
C ALA A 450 23.22 -0.11 13.69
N ALA A 451 24.45 0.42 13.73
CA ALA A 451 25.15 0.95 12.56
C ALA A 451 26.03 -0.12 11.90
N ARG A 452 26.63 -1.04 12.67
CA ARG A 452 27.56 -2.05 12.15
C ARG A 452 26.87 -3.10 11.28
N ILE A 453 25.70 -3.60 11.66
CA ILE A 453 24.95 -4.59 10.86
C ILE A 453 24.66 -4.05 9.45
N PRO A 454 24.02 -2.88 9.27
CA PRO A 454 23.76 -2.35 7.94
C PRO A 454 25.04 -2.10 7.13
N LEU A 455 26.11 -1.58 7.74
CA LEU A 455 27.39 -1.37 7.03
C LEU A 455 27.99 -2.68 6.47
N VAL A 456 28.00 -3.74 7.28
CA VAL A 456 28.51 -5.06 6.86
C VAL A 456 27.65 -5.65 5.76
N ILE A 457 26.32 -5.65 5.93
CA ILE A 457 25.39 -6.21 4.94
C ILE A 457 25.43 -5.41 3.63
N THR A 458 25.45 -4.09 3.68
CA THR A 458 25.57 -3.26 2.47
C THR A 458 26.87 -3.52 1.72
N THR A 459 27.99 -3.65 2.44
CA THR A 459 29.29 -3.98 1.83
C THR A 459 29.24 -5.35 1.17
N LEU A 460 28.68 -6.35 1.85
CA LEU A 460 28.52 -7.71 1.32
C LEU A 460 27.67 -7.73 0.04
N LEU A 461 26.54 -7.01 0.02
CA LEU A 461 25.64 -6.95 -1.14
C LEU A 461 26.27 -6.20 -2.32
N LEU A 462 26.99 -5.10 -2.06
CA LEU A 462 27.71 -4.34 -3.08
C LEU A 462 28.82 -5.17 -3.74
N VAL A 463 29.64 -5.84 -2.93
CA VAL A 463 30.74 -6.65 -3.45
C VAL A 463 30.21 -7.87 -4.19
N SER A 464 29.26 -8.60 -3.60
CA SER A 464 28.70 -9.80 -4.24
C SER A 464 27.92 -9.47 -5.52
N GLY A 465 27.11 -8.42 -5.53
CA GLY A 465 26.42 -7.96 -6.74
C GLY A 465 27.38 -7.56 -7.85
N THR A 466 28.45 -6.83 -7.52
CA THR A 466 29.49 -6.44 -8.49
C THR A 466 30.15 -7.67 -9.12
N ILE A 467 30.52 -8.66 -8.30
CA ILE A 467 31.14 -9.90 -8.76
C ILE A 467 30.18 -10.67 -9.67
N PHE A 468 28.92 -10.87 -9.26
CA PHE A 468 27.96 -11.63 -10.04
C PHE A 468 27.63 -10.95 -11.38
N ILE A 469 27.41 -9.64 -11.40
CA ILE A 469 27.14 -8.88 -12.62
C ILE A 469 28.36 -8.95 -13.55
N ALA A 470 29.58 -8.76 -13.02
CA ALA A 470 30.79 -8.85 -13.82
C ALA A 470 30.96 -10.24 -14.45
N ILE A 471 30.74 -11.32 -13.68
CA ILE A 471 30.88 -12.70 -14.17
C ILE A 471 29.85 -13.02 -15.26
N PHE A 472 28.57 -12.73 -15.01
CA PHE A 472 27.51 -13.15 -15.93
C PHE A 472 27.42 -12.26 -17.17
N GLU A 473 27.59 -10.94 -17.03
CA GLU A 473 27.41 -9.98 -18.12
C GLU A 473 28.69 -9.56 -18.83
N TRP A 474 29.86 -10.15 -18.52
CA TRP A 474 31.14 -9.80 -19.15
C TRP A 474 31.08 -9.77 -20.69
N ASN A 475 30.38 -10.75 -21.27
CA ASN A 475 30.17 -10.91 -22.72
C ASN A 475 28.72 -10.60 -23.14
N GLY A 476 27.89 -10.09 -22.21
CA GLY A 476 26.49 -9.73 -22.45
C GLY A 476 26.33 -8.21 -22.46
N ALA A 477 25.62 -7.67 -21.48
CA ALA A 477 25.34 -6.23 -21.35
C ALA A 477 26.61 -5.35 -21.19
N LEU A 478 27.74 -5.92 -20.75
CA LEU A 478 29.03 -5.21 -20.63
C LEU A 478 29.93 -5.41 -21.87
N SER A 479 29.45 -6.08 -22.91
CA SER A 479 30.22 -6.29 -24.14
C SER A 479 30.54 -4.95 -24.83
N GLY A 480 31.67 -4.90 -25.55
CA GLY A 480 32.14 -3.69 -26.24
C GLY A 480 32.83 -2.64 -25.34
N LEU A 481 32.79 -2.78 -24.01
CA LEU A 481 33.52 -1.92 -23.08
C LEU A 481 34.94 -2.42 -22.80
N SER A 482 35.84 -1.49 -22.47
CA SER A 482 37.18 -1.81 -21.98
C SER A 482 37.10 -2.58 -20.65
N ILE A 483 38.12 -3.38 -20.33
CA ILE A 483 38.15 -4.18 -19.09
C ILE A 483 37.92 -3.31 -17.85
N THR A 484 38.53 -2.12 -17.81
CA THR A 484 38.36 -1.14 -16.72
C THR A 484 36.92 -0.63 -16.66
N ASP A 485 36.32 -0.27 -17.79
CA ASP A 485 34.94 0.23 -17.84
C ASP A 485 33.94 -0.85 -17.44
N LYS A 486 34.18 -2.12 -17.79
CA LYS A 486 33.32 -3.24 -17.37
C LYS A 486 33.23 -3.34 -15.85
N ILE A 487 34.36 -3.23 -15.16
CA ILE A 487 34.42 -3.30 -13.69
C ILE A 487 33.66 -2.13 -13.07
N HIS A 488 33.87 -0.92 -13.58
CA HIS A 488 33.19 0.28 -13.08
C HIS A 488 31.67 0.24 -13.32
N ASN A 489 31.23 -0.28 -14.47
CA ASN A 489 29.80 -0.47 -14.77
C ASN A 489 29.18 -1.59 -13.93
N ALA A 490 29.89 -2.70 -13.70
CA ALA A 490 29.42 -3.76 -12.81
C ALA A 490 29.25 -3.26 -11.36
N TRP A 491 30.21 -2.46 -10.87
CA TRP A 491 30.10 -1.79 -9.57
C TRP A 491 28.90 -0.85 -9.51
N PHE A 492 28.74 -0.01 -10.53
CA PHE A 492 27.64 0.93 -10.61
C PHE A 492 26.28 0.23 -10.61
N GLN A 493 26.15 -0.84 -11.42
CA GLN A 493 24.92 -1.62 -11.48
C GLN A 493 24.65 -2.34 -10.15
N SER A 494 25.68 -2.82 -9.45
CA SER A 494 25.48 -3.33 -8.09
C SER A 494 25.02 -2.23 -7.11
N ALA A 495 25.51 -1.00 -7.27
CA ALA A 495 25.14 0.11 -6.44
C ALA A 495 23.68 0.55 -6.67
N THR A 496 23.24 0.59 -7.93
CA THR A 496 21.91 1.05 -8.34
C THR A 496 20.78 0.07 -8.00
N LEU A 497 21.08 -1.24 -7.92
CA LEU A 497 20.12 -2.26 -7.50
C LEU A 497 19.61 -2.06 -6.07
N ARG A 498 20.36 -1.34 -5.22
CA ARG A 498 19.93 -0.94 -3.87
C ARG A 498 19.07 0.32 -3.92
N THR A 499 18.00 0.20 -4.68
CA THR A 499 16.94 1.18 -4.87
C THR A 499 17.40 2.54 -5.38
N ALA A 500 17.93 2.64 -6.60
CA ALA A 500 18.28 3.95 -7.16
C ALA A 500 17.99 4.15 -8.64
N GLY A 501 17.63 3.12 -9.39
CA GLY A 501 16.97 3.26 -10.70
C GLY A 501 17.81 3.78 -11.87
N PHE A 502 19.06 4.16 -11.66
CA PHE A 502 19.94 4.62 -12.74
C PHE A 502 20.48 3.46 -13.56
N ASN A 503 20.51 3.64 -14.88
CA ASN A 503 21.09 2.69 -15.83
C ASN A 503 22.42 3.23 -16.36
N SER A 504 23.50 2.46 -16.26
CA SER A 504 24.76 2.75 -16.96
C SER A 504 24.98 1.86 -18.18
N VAL A 505 24.23 0.78 -18.30
CA VAL A 505 24.19 -0.09 -19.48
C VAL A 505 22.75 -0.45 -19.81
N VAL A 506 22.53 -0.85 -21.06
CA VAL A 506 21.21 -1.31 -21.51
C VAL A 506 20.87 -2.62 -20.80
N LEU A 507 19.75 -2.64 -20.08
CA LEU A 507 19.29 -3.81 -19.33
C LEU A 507 18.33 -4.71 -20.15
N SER A 508 17.88 -4.25 -21.32
CA SER A 508 17.10 -5.10 -22.22
C SER A 508 18.00 -6.22 -22.76
N GLY A 509 17.63 -7.47 -22.47
CA GLY A 509 18.40 -8.64 -22.91
C GLY A 509 19.45 -9.18 -21.93
N ILE A 510 19.44 -8.77 -20.65
CA ILE A 510 20.27 -9.42 -19.62
C ILE A 510 20.00 -10.93 -19.53
N LYS A 511 21.04 -11.70 -19.16
CA LYS A 511 20.94 -13.15 -18.99
C LYS A 511 19.97 -13.50 -17.85
N ALA A 512 19.37 -14.69 -17.94
CA ALA A 512 18.44 -15.19 -16.92
C ALA A 512 19.08 -15.29 -15.51
N SER A 513 20.38 -15.62 -15.43
CA SER A 513 21.13 -15.64 -14.17
C SER A 513 21.25 -14.24 -13.55
N THR A 514 21.62 -13.24 -14.35
CA THR A 514 21.72 -11.84 -13.93
C THR A 514 20.36 -11.32 -13.49
N PHE A 515 19.31 -11.63 -14.26
CA PHE A 515 17.92 -11.28 -13.94
C PHE A 515 17.52 -11.76 -12.53
N LEU A 516 17.72 -13.05 -12.21
CA LEU A 516 17.35 -13.60 -10.90
C LEU A 516 18.14 -12.92 -9.76
N ILE A 517 19.43 -12.68 -9.96
CA ILE A 517 20.28 -12.02 -8.97
C ILE A 517 19.85 -10.58 -8.75
N MET A 518 19.53 -9.85 -9.82
CA MET A 518 18.99 -8.49 -9.74
C MET A 518 17.70 -8.46 -8.93
N LEU A 519 16.76 -9.40 -9.13
CA LEU A 519 15.53 -9.45 -8.34
C LEU A 519 15.81 -9.58 -6.83
N VAL A 520 16.72 -10.47 -6.44
CA VAL A 520 17.09 -10.67 -5.03
C VAL A 520 17.76 -9.42 -4.45
N LEU A 521 18.70 -8.83 -5.19
CA LEU A 521 19.41 -7.63 -4.75
C LEU A 521 18.49 -6.41 -4.68
N MET A 522 17.50 -6.31 -5.57
CA MET A 522 16.48 -5.26 -5.58
C MET A 522 15.54 -5.36 -4.39
N PHE A 523 15.14 -6.58 -4.04
CA PHE A 523 14.22 -6.82 -2.93
C PHE A 523 14.83 -6.37 -1.58
N VAL A 524 16.15 -6.46 -1.46
CA VAL A 524 16.93 -5.96 -0.31
C VAL A 524 17.40 -4.54 -0.59
N GLY A 525 16.67 -3.56 -0.08
CA GLY A 525 17.00 -2.16 -0.29
C GLY A 525 18.07 -1.63 0.66
N GLY A 526 17.89 -0.40 1.13
CA GLY A 526 18.87 0.28 1.97
C GLY A 526 18.71 0.07 3.47
N SER A 527 19.36 0.93 4.24
CA SER A 527 19.39 0.82 5.70
C SER A 527 18.23 1.58 6.35
N PRO A 528 17.79 1.22 7.57
CA PRO A 528 16.82 2.01 8.31
C PRO A 528 17.28 3.45 8.48
N GLY A 529 16.40 4.42 8.30
CA GLY A 529 16.71 5.86 8.37
C GLY A 529 17.39 6.43 7.11
N GLY A 530 17.65 5.61 6.09
CA GLY A 530 18.09 6.07 4.76
C GLY A 530 16.91 6.34 3.82
N THR A 531 17.23 6.88 2.64
CA THR A 531 16.26 7.27 1.60
C THR A 531 15.73 6.09 0.78
N ALA A 532 16.47 4.99 0.75
CA ALA A 532 16.16 3.76 0.02
C ALA A 532 14.92 3.00 0.55
N GLY A 533 14.13 2.39 -0.33
CA GLY A 533 12.98 1.55 0.04
C GLY A 533 13.33 0.07 0.27
N GLY A 534 12.37 -0.81 -0.03
CA GLY A 534 12.53 -2.26 0.05
C GLY A 534 12.70 -2.84 1.46
N ILE A 535 13.06 -4.13 1.53
CA ILE A 535 13.38 -4.78 2.80
C ILE A 535 14.72 -4.26 3.27
N LYS A 536 14.75 -3.74 4.50
CA LYS A 536 15.95 -3.11 5.04
C LYS A 536 17.09 -4.10 5.24
N THR A 537 18.32 -3.65 5.06
CA THR A 537 19.54 -4.45 5.26
C THR A 537 19.64 -5.02 6.68
N THR A 538 19.11 -4.33 7.69
CA THR A 538 19.03 -4.82 9.07
C THR A 538 18.10 -6.01 9.21
N THR A 539 16.94 -5.98 8.55
CA THR A 539 15.98 -7.10 8.51
C THR A 539 16.65 -8.34 7.95
N LEU A 540 17.32 -8.21 6.80
CA LEU A 540 18.08 -9.33 6.21
C LEU A 540 19.17 -9.81 7.16
N GLY A 541 19.96 -8.91 7.73
CA GLY A 541 21.04 -9.25 8.66
C GLY A 541 20.55 -10.05 9.87
N ILE A 542 19.42 -9.65 10.47
CA ILE A 542 18.80 -10.36 11.60
C ILE A 542 18.34 -11.75 11.18
N LEU A 543 17.71 -11.90 10.01
CA LEU A 543 17.27 -13.20 9.52
C LEU A 543 18.44 -14.14 9.22
N LEU A 544 19.50 -13.65 8.57
CA LEU A 544 20.71 -14.42 8.31
C LEU A 544 21.39 -14.86 9.61
N MET A 545 21.50 -13.96 10.60
CA MET A 545 22.02 -14.30 11.92
C MET A 545 21.15 -15.33 12.64
N THR A 546 19.82 -15.22 12.53
CA THR A 546 18.88 -16.20 13.10
C THR A 546 19.09 -17.57 12.48
N PHE A 547 19.16 -17.63 11.16
CA PHE A 547 19.43 -18.86 10.40
C PHE A 547 20.76 -19.51 10.83
N TRP A 548 21.84 -18.73 10.88
CA TRP A 548 23.16 -19.22 11.30
C TRP A 548 23.19 -19.68 12.76
N THR A 549 22.49 -18.97 13.64
CA THR A 549 22.40 -19.32 15.08
C THR A 549 21.66 -20.65 15.26
N ASN A 550 20.58 -20.88 14.51
CA ASN A 550 19.83 -22.13 14.51
C ASN A 550 20.65 -23.30 13.95
N ILE A 551 21.38 -23.12 12.85
CA ILE A 551 22.29 -24.17 12.32
C ILE A 551 23.34 -24.57 13.36
N ASN A 552 23.86 -23.60 14.12
CA ASN A 552 24.84 -23.86 15.17
C ASN A 552 24.22 -24.32 16.49
N ASN A 553 22.91 -24.59 16.54
CA ASN A 553 22.18 -25.00 17.75
C ASN A 553 22.40 -24.07 18.96
N LYS A 554 22.59 -22.78 18.72
CA LYS A 554 22.70 -21.77 19.78
C LYS A 554 21.31 -21.26 20.16
N ARG A 555 21.06 -21.09 21.46
CA ARG A 555 19.75 -20.62 21.97
C ARG A 555 19.49 -19.14 21.71
N ASP A 556 20.55 -18.33 21.78
CA ASP A 556 20.45 -16.88 21.70
C ASP A 556 21.22 -16.35 20.50
N ILE A 557 20.56 -15.46 19.75
CA ILE A 557 21.21 -14.69 18.69
C ILE A 557 22.08 -13.64 19.37
N THR A 558 23.40 -13.82 19.24
CA THR A 558 24.39 -12.93 19.85
C THR A 558 25.27 -12.31 18.78
N PHE A 559 25.48 -10.99 18.89
CA PHE A 559 26.37 -10.24 18.00
C PHE A 559 27.20 -9.26 18.85
N GLN A 560 28.53 -9.28 18.71
CA GLN A 560 29.45 -8.47 19.52
C GLN A 560 29.17 -8.51 21.03
N ASN A 561 28.96 -9.71 21.59
CA ASN A 561 28.65 -9.92 23.01
C ASN A 561 27.35 -9.24 23.47
N ARG A 562 26.42 -8.95 22.56
CA ARG A 562 25.06 -8.49 22.89
C ARG A 562 24.02 -9.46 22.34
N ARG A 563 22.95 -9.67 23.08
CA ARG A 563 21.80 -10.50 22.70
C ARG A 563 20.78 -9.69 21.92
N ILE A 564 20.29 -10.24 20.81
CA ILE A 564 19.17 -9.67 20.05
C ILE A 564 17.86 -10.26 20.60
N ASN A 565 16.87 -9.42 20.85
CA ASN A 565 15.58 -9.84 21.39
C ASN A 565 14.76 -10.59 20.32
N SER A 566 14.06 -11.66 20.72
CA SER A 566 13.18 -12.44 19.85
C SER A 566 12.06 -11.62 19.22
N SER A 567 11.59 -10.56 19.91
CA SER A 567 10.60 -9.62 19.33
C SER A 567 11.08 -8.97 18.04
N THR A 568 12.38 -8.65 17.96
CA THR A 568 13.00 -8.09 16.75
C THR A 568 13.04 -9.11 15.61
N VAL A 569 13.26 -10.39 15.91
CA VAL A 569 13.23 -11.49 14.94
C VAL A 569 11.83 -11.68 14.38
N TYR A 570 10.81 -11.75 15.24
CA TYR A 570 9.42 -11.88 14.78
C TYR A 570 9.00 -10.69 13.91
N ARG A 571 9.39 -9.46 14.30
CA ARG A 571 9.16 -8.27 13.49
C ARG A 571 9.81 -8.37 12.11
N ALA A 572 11.05 -8.87 12.05
CA ALA A 572 11.75 -9.08 10.79
C ALA A 572 11.02 -10.11 9.90
N VAL A 573 10.60 -11.24 10.46
CA VAL A 573 9.81 -12.26 9.73
C VAL A 573 8.50 -11.66 9.22
N THR A 574 7.76 -10.94 10.05
CA THR A 574 6.50 -10.28 9.65
C THR A 574 6.70 -9.32 8.48
N ILE A 575 7.76 -8.51 8.50
CA ILE A 575 8.10 -7.59 7.40
C ILE A 575 8.29 -8.35 6.09
N VAL A 576 9.10 -9.40 6.11
CA VAL A 576 9.42 -10.17 4.90
C VAL A 576 8.18 -10.89 4.37
N THR A 577 7.44 -11.57 5.24
CA THR A 577 6.21 -12.29 4.85
C THR A 577 5.17 -11.36 4.26
N ALA A 578 4.93 -10.21 4.89
CA ALA A 578 3.99 -9.21 4.37
C ALA A 578 4.45 -8.64 3.02
N GLY A 579 5.74 -8.35 2.85
CA GLY A 579 6.31 -7.90 1.58
C GLY A 579 6.12 -8.93 0.45
N ILE A 580 6.33 -10.22 0.74
CA ILE A 580 6.11 -11.31 -0.21
C ILE A 580 4.63 -11.42 -0.61
N ILE A 581 3.70 -11.31 0.36
CA ILE A 581 2.26 -11.36 0.08
C ILE A 581 1.85 -10.22 -0.85
N VAL A 582 2.25 -8.98 -0.53
CA VAL A 582 1.94 -7.79 -1.36
C VAL A 582 2.54 -7.95 -2.75
N TRP A 583 3.78 -8.44 -2.86
CA TRP A 583 4.44 -8.70 -4.14
C TRP A 583 3.74 -9.75 -4.97
N PHE A 584 3.38 -10.87 -4.37
CA PHE A 584 2.68 -11.94 -5.06
C PHE A 584 1.30 -11.48 -5.55
N THR A 585 0.55 -10.75 -4.72
CA THR A 585 -0.77 -10.22 -5.09
C THR A 585 -0.68 -9.21 -6.23
N ALA A 586 0.26 -8.25 -6.18
CA ALA A 586 0.43 -7.27 -7.24
C ALA A 586 0.87 -7.93 -8.57
N LEU A 587 1.78 -8.90 -8.50
CA LEU A 587 2.24 -9.65 -9.67
C LEU A 587 1.09 -10.45 -10.31
N LEU A 588 0.28 -11.13 -9.49
CA LEU A 588 -0.88 -11.88 -9.96
C LEU A 588 -1.84 -10.95 -10.72
N MET A 589 -2.17 -9.80 -10.14
CA MET A 589 -3.04 -8.81 -10.79
C MET A 589 -2.47 -8.32 -12.13
N LEU A 590 -1.16 -8.02 -12.19
CA LEU A 590 -0.51 -7.57 -13.42
C LEU A 590 -0.50 -8.65 -14.50
N ILE A 591 -0.14 -9.89 -14.17
CA ILE A 591 -0.14 -11.00 -15.14
C ILE A 591 -1.54 -11.27 -15.68
N THR A 592 -2.59 -11.09 -14.87
CA THR A 592 -3.97 -11.29 -15.32
C THR A 592 -4.55 -10.15 -16.13
N THR A 593 -4.01 -8.93 -16.01
CA THR A 593 -4.58 -7.73 -16.63
C THR A 593 -3.77 -7.21 -17.83
N GLN A 594 -2.47 -7.49 -17.88
CA GLN A 594 -1.56 -6.94 -18.89
C GLN A 594 -1.13 -8.02 -19.89
N GLU A 595 -1.17 -7.70 -21.19
CA GLU A 595 -0.62 -8.54 -22.26
C GLU A 595 0.90 -8.33 -22.42
N ILE A 596 1.64 -8.41 -21.32
CA ILE A 596 3.10 -8.24 -21.27
C ILE A 596 3.72 -9.56 -20.79
N SER A 597 4.95 -9.85 -21.23
CA SER A 597 5.70 -11.03 -20.77
C SER A 597 5.76 -11.08 -19.24
N ALA A 598 5.49 -12.25 -18.67
CA ALA A 598 5.57 -12.47 -17.22
C ALA A 598 6.96 -12.11 -16.65
N LYS A 599 8.03 -12.33 -17.44
CA LYS A 599 9.40 -11.95 -17.05
C LYS A 599 9.52 -10.45 -16.78
N ASP A 600 8.90 -9.63 -17.63
CA ASP A 600 8.99 -8.17 -17.52
C ASP A 600 8.12 -7.65 -16.39
N LEU A 601 6.92 -8.22 -16.23
CA LEU A 601 6.04 -7.91 -15.10
C LEU A 601 6.64 -8.31 -13.74
N ILE A 602 7.36 -9.43 -13.66
CA ILE A 602 8.11 -9.83 -12.45
C ILE A 602 9.15 -8.74 -12.09
N PHE A 603 9.88 -8.25 -13.08
CA PHE A 603 10.90 -7.22 -12.87
C PHE A 603 10.28 -5.90 -12.43
N GLU A 604 9.25 -5.43 -13.13
CA GLU A 604 8.52 -4.20 -12.81
C GLU A 604 7.89 -4.25 -11.42
N THR A 605 7.22 -5.35 -11.09
CA THR A 605 6.55 -5.51 -9.78
C THR A 605 7.57 -5.50 -8.64
N THR A 606 8.71 -6.18 -8.83
CA THR A 606 9.80 -6.19 -7.85
C THR A 606 10.39 -4.79 -7.69
N SER A 607 10.63 -4.10 -8.81
CA SER A 607 11.13 -2.73 -8.83
C SER A 607 10.17 -1.75 -8.15
N ALA A 608 8.87 -1.86 -8.41
CA ALA A 608 7.86 -0.99 -7.83
C ALA A 608 7.78 -1.15 -6.31
N ILE A 609 7.67 -2.39 -5.81
CA ILE A 609 7.50 -2.67 -4.38
C ILE A 609 8.77 -2.38 -3.58
N ALA A 610 9.93 -2.66 -4.15
CA ALA A 610 11.19 -2.30 -3.53
C ALA A 610 11.57 -0.82 -3.74
N THR A 611 10.76 -0.06 -4.49
CA THR A 611 11.00 1.33 -4.92
C THR A 611 12.37 1.51 -5.57
N VAL A 612 12.71 0.64 -6.52
CA VAL A 612 14.04 0.62 -7.15
C VAL A 612 14.14 1.52 -8.36
N GLY A 613 13.14 1.52 -9.24
CA GLY A 613 13.12 2.38 -10.43
C GLY A 613 13.83 1.84 -11.65
N LEU A 614 14.44 0.66 -11.54
CA LEU A 614 14.95 -0.03 -12.73
C LEU A 614 13.79 -0.64 -13.49
N SER A 615 13.82 -0.50 -14.80
CA SER A 615 12.89 -1.10 -15.74
C SER A 615 13.68 -1.79 -16.85
N ILE A 616 13.15 -2.91 -17.35
CA ILE A 616 13.63 -3.55 -18.58
C ILE A 616 12.78 -3.18 -19.81
N GLY A 617 11.91 -2.16 -19.68
CA GLY A 617 11.15 -1.54 -20.76
C GLY A 617 9.64 -1.74 -20.70
N ALA A 618 9.10 -2.35 -19.63
CA ALA A 618 7.66 -2.62 -19.52
C ALA A 618 6.84 -1.45 -18.95
N THR A 619 7.44 -0.55 -18.16
CA THR A 619 6.70 0.57 -17.54
C THR A 619 5.90 1.42 -18.53
N PRO A 620 6.44 1.82 -19.71
CA PRO A 620 5.68 2.63 -20.68
C PRO A 620 4.57 1.86 -21.39
N LEU A 621 4.62 0.51 -21.38
CA LEU A 621 3.68 -0.37 -22.07
C LEU A 621 2.44 -0.70 -21.23
N LEU A 622 2.44 -0.34 -19.95
CA LEU A 622 1.32 -0.58 -19.04
C LEU A 622 0.07 0.19 -19.48
N ASP A 623 -1.08 -0.47 -19.43
CA ASP A 623 -2.37 0.21 -19.58
C ASP A 623 -2.72 1.01 -18.30
N GLU A 624 -3.91 1.62 -18.28
CA GLU A 624 -4.34 2.43 -17.13
C GLU A 624 -4.50 1.60 -15.85
N ILE A 625 -4.94 0.35 -15.96
CA ILE A 625 -5.12 -0.55 -14.81
C ILE A 625 -3.76 -0.97 -14.26
N GLY A 626 -2.81 -1.34 -15.13
CA GLY A 626 -1.44 -1.69 -14.78
C GLY A 626 -0.72 -0.54 -14.10
N LYS A 627 -0.90 0.69 -14.59
CA LYS A 627 -0.38 1.91 -13.94
C LYS A 627 -0.93 2.08 -12.53
N ILE A 628 -2.23 1.86 -12.31
CA ILE A 628 -2.84 1.92 -10.96
C ILE A 628 -2.24 0.86 -10.03
N ILE A 629 -2.08 -0.39 -10.50
CA ILE A 629 -1.51 -1.46 -9.69
C ILE A 629 -0.07 -1.11 -9.27
N ILE A 630 0.75 -0.62 -10.20
CA ILE A 630 2.12 -0.20 -9.91
C ILE A 630 2.17 1.02 -8.99
N ILE A 631 1.26 2.00 -9.14
CA ILE A 631 1.12 3.15 -8.21
C ILE A 631 0.89 2.65 -6.78
N VAL A 632 -0.05 1.72 -6.58
CA VAL A 632 -0.34 1.16 -5.26
C VAL A 632 0.86 0.37 -4.73
N ALA A 633 1.51 -0.42 -5.59
CA ALA A 633 2.68 -1.21 -5.24
C ALA A 633 3.86 -0.33 -4.75
N MET A 634 4.14 0.78 -5.45
CA MET A 634 5.16 1.77 -5.04
C MET A 634 4.82 2.41 -3.70
N PHE A 635 3.56 2.81 -3.51
CA PHE A 635 3.10 3.45 -2.29
C PHE A 635 3.19 2.53 -1.07
N LEU A 636 2.75 1.27 -1.20
CA LEU A 636 2.88 0.26 -0.16
C LEU A 636 4.35 -0.09 0.14
N GLY A 637 5.17 -0.17 -0.91
CA GLY A 637 6.62 -0.35 -0.81
C GLY A 637 7.29 0.74 0.04
N ARG A 638 6.93 2.00 -0.20
CA ARG A 638 7.48 3.16 0.52
C ARG A 638 7.05 3.23 1.98
N ILE A 639 5.75 3.06 2.24
CA ILE A 639 5.17 3.12 3.59
C ILE A 639 5.70 1.97 4.46
N GLY A 640 6.04 0.86 3.82
CA GLY A 640 6.58 -0.33 4.45
C GLY A 640 5.49 -1.20 5.09
N PRO A 641 5.68 -2.53 5.09
CA PRO A 641 4.67 -3.48 5.55
C PRO A 641 4.33 -3.37 7.03
N MET A 642 5.24 -2.88 7.89
CA MET A 642 4.94 -2.70 9.31
C MET A 642 3.92 -1.61 9.56
N THR A 643 4.02 -0.48 8.85
CA THR A 643 3.08 0.62 9.00
C THR A 643 1.68 0.17 8.59
N LEU A 644 1.57 -0.56 7.47
CA LEU A 644 0.33 -1.21 7.03
C LEU A 644 -0.21 -2.19 8.08
N PHE A 645 0.67 -3.02 8.67
CA PHE A 645 0.26 -3.96 9.70
C PHE A 645 -0.20 -3.27 10.98
N THR A 646 0.44 -2.19 11.42
CA THR A 646 0.01 -1.41 12.60
C THR A 646 -1.31 -0.67 12.39
N LEU A 647 -1.69 -0.38 11.13
CA LEU A 647 -3.03 0.13 10.83
C LEU A 647 -4.11 -0.95 10.97
N LEU A 648 -3.76 -2.18 10.60
CA LEU A 648 -4.69 -3.32 10.57
C LEU A 648 -4.73 -4.09 11.91
N SER A 649 -3.70 -3.95 12.74
CA SER A 649 -3.61 -4.59 14.05
C SER A 649 -4.28 -3.73 15.11
N GLU A 650 -5.23 -4.31 15.85
CA GLU A 650 -5.68 -3.72 17.11
C GLU A 650 -4.58 -3.84 18.17
N GLU A 651 -4.43 -2.84 19.04
CA GLU A 651 -3.55 -2.94 20.20
C GLU A 651 -4.05 -4.05 21.12
N HIS A 652 -3.42 -5.21 21.06
CA HIS A 652 -3.69 -6.27 22.01
C HIS A 652 -3.04 -5.91 23.35
N SER A 653 -3.88 -5.74 24.38
CA SER A 653 -3.42 -5.73 25.76
C SER A 653 -2.71 -7.06 26.05
N VAL A 654 -1.57 -6.98 26.75
CA VAL A 654 -0.81 -8.16 27.17
C VAL A 654 -1.75 -9.07 27.95
N SER A 655 -2.11 -10.22 27.36
CA SER A 655 -2.91 -11.22 28.07
C SER A 655 -2.14 -11.66 29.31
N ALA A 656 -2.67 -11.37 30.49
CA ALA A 656 -2.11 -11.81 31.77
C ALA A 656 -2.09 -13.36 31.92
N SER A 657 -2.81 -14.06 31.04
CA SER A 657 -2.88 -15.52 30.97
C SER A 657 -2.02 -16.04 29.82
N ARG A 658 -1.07 -16.94 30.12
CA ARG A 658 -0.33 -17.73 29.12
C ARG A 658 -1.04 -19.07 28.90
N TYR A 659 -1.17 -19.47 27.64
CA TYR A 659 -1.67 -20.80 27.28
C TYR A 659 -0.56 -21.86 27.41
N PRO A 660 -0.91 -23.14 27.63
CA PRO A 660 0.06 -24.22 27.64
C PRO A 660 0.80 -24.32 26.29
N GLU A 661 2.08 -24.67 26.34
CA GLU A 661 2.88 -24.88 25.14
C GLU A 661 2.38 -26.10 24.36
N ALA A 662 2.02 -25.89 23.10
CA ALA A 662 1.70 -26.96 22.16
C ALA A 662 2.93 -27.27 21.31
N LYS A 663 3.38 -28.53 21.30
CA LYS A 663 4.42 -28.99 20.38
C LYS A 663 3.78 -29.27 19.03
N ILE A 664 4.12 -28.48 18.03
CA ILE A 664 3.68 -28.65 16.64
C ILE A 664 4.93 -29.03 15.83
N SER A 665 4.90 -30.16 15.14
CA SER A 665 5.98 -30.52 14.21
C SER A 665 5.89 -29.62 12.98
N LEU A 666 7.01 -28.99 12.60
CA LEU A 666 7.10 -28.17 11.39
C LEU A 666 7.62 -28.98 10.18
N THR A 667 8.10 -30.20 10.43
CA THR A 667 8.54 -31.22 9.47
C THR A 667 8.28 -32.60 10.03
#